data_AF-A8RC96-F1
#
_entry.id   AF-A8RC96-F1
#
_cell.length_a   1.000
_cell.length_b   1.000
_cell.length_c   1.000
_cell.angle_alpha   90.00
_cell.angle_beta   90.00
_cell.angle_gamma   90.00
#
_symmetry.space_group_name_H-M   'P 1'
#
loop_
_entity.id
_entity.type
_entity.pdbx_description
1 polymer ?
#
loop_
_entity_poly.entity_id
_entity_poly.type
_entity_poly.pdbx_seq_one_letter_code
_entity_poly.pdbx_strand_id
1 'polypeptide(L)'
;MSVHLHVRSAYTLLQSTLTIPKIIACTKQHGYQSVALTDKNVMHGAMAFYHACIKENIKPIFGMEVEAAYDNDSLGFILLAKNDQGYVDLMKLSTLLNTGEHAKQVSFEELCLYTKDCVVLTNGDQNIMETYLVKEEIGLLSKLLQLCTQSFTDFYVSIARNDSGLLKSKNPRLKSLCKEMKIRTVALSRIYFQDEAEEESYKTLCAIHQQVSVDDRMLNFSPKRYYRSQAEMAQLYDEEDLLASEEIAAKCNVKMQFPQAILPKFKNKYGVSSEEFLRNLCHKGLAKRMHFQAIPKVYQQRLEYELDVIINMHYADYFLIVWDFIRFAKSQNIYIGPGRGSAAGSLVSYCLGITHVDPLQYNLLFERFLNPERVSMPDIDTDFPDNRRDEVIEYVKGLYGSHRASHIITFNTLAAKQVLRDVGRAMNISLREIDSLCKMVPSMPKVTLDYTYENSARFKQKINSSQLYRKLFAISKQLEGLPRHASLHAAGIVLSNDAISSVCPLIDVDAGISATQFTMDYMEELGLIKMDFLGLRNLTIIDEVVNLINRDHENKLDIMHIPLNDKKTFALIQAVDTVGVFQLESEGMKNLLRKMKPTCFEDIVATVALFRPGPMENIPEYLERRANPQKVDYIHPLLKPILENTYGIMIYQEQIMQVAQVMAGFSLGKADNLRKAISKKKGEELARLKNDFIQGAKQKGFEEQLAIHVYELIMKFANYGFNRSHSVAYGMIAYQMAYLKANAPLYFFVSLLNSMIGSESKTSEYIFEAKKRGISILLPSVNFSGNGYRIEKRSLRFPLNGIKGIGNAVCSQILKERNSHGKFRDYFDFVARMSAIHIGKKTMEILIYAGALDEFNINRSSMIATLEDALRYGELVKIEDADQILFAFELVSKPAIISVKEHRSMLVEKEKECLGFYLSSHPIELLRKRMNAQLAPLIALKAQRGYVRFLCMIERVKQHRTKNGALMAFAVSADETSKIDLVCMPNIYEIYHEKLVRGKYFYIEGVIDKENSCLVKKMTPIEDEEA
;
A
#
# COMPACT_ATOMS: atom_id res chain seq x y z
N MET A 1 -15.47 36.85 -27.10
CA MET A 1 -14.82 36.17 -25.95
C MET A 1 -15.78 35.11 -25.46
N SER A 2 -15.27 34.01 -24.89
CA SER A 2 -16.08 32.88 -24.41
C SER A 2 -15.39 32.15 -23.28
N VAL A 3 -16.11 31.30 -22.55
CA VAL A 3 -15.59 30.48 -21.46
C VAL A 3 -15.96 29.01 -21.65
N HIS A 4 -15.02 28.10 -21.36
CA HIS A 4 -15.32 26.67 -21.31
C HIS A 4 -16.03 26.33 -20.00
N LEU A 5 -17.35 26.13 -20.09
CA LEU A 5 -18.23 25.82 -18.95
C LEU A 5 -18.36 24.32 -18.66
N HIS A 6 -17.78 23.44 -19.50
CA HIS A 6 -17.80 21.98 -19.30
C HIS A 6 -16.44 21.36 -19.62
N VAL A 7 -15.62 21.21 -18.58
CA VAL A 7 -14.32 20.54 -18.64
C VAL A 7 -14.29 19.41 -17.61
N ARG A 8 -14.11 18.18 -18.07
CA ARG A 8 -13.85 17.03 -17.19
C ARG A 8 -12.35 16.88 -17.01
N SER A 9 -11.91 16.76 -15.77
CA SER A 9 -10.54 16.38 -15.47
C SER A 9 -10.39 14.86 -15.42
N ALA A 10 -9.15 14.40 -15.31
CA ALA A 10 -8.81 13.00 -15.10
C ALA A 10 -9.42 12.43 -13.81
N TYR A 11 -9.90 13.28 -12.89
CA TYR A 11 -10.64 12.84 -11.71
C TYR A 11 -12.05 12.31 -12.01
N THR A 12 -12.60 12.57 -13.20
CA THR A 12 -13.61 11.68 -13.77
C THR A 12 -12.90 10.41 -14.29
N LEU A 13 -12.65 9.49 -13.36
CA LEU A 13 -11.70 8.38 -13.49
C LEU A 13 -11.87 7.61 -14.81
N LEU A 14 -10.78 7.54 -15.60
CA LEU A 14 -10.72 6.85 -16.89
C LEU A 14 -11.67 7.40 -17.98
N GLN A 15 -12.18 8.63 -17.84
CA GLN A 15 -13.05 9.27 -18.83
C GLN A 15 -12.55 10.64 -19.31
N SER A 16 -11.33 11.03 -18.94
CA SER A 16 -10.66 12.26 -19.41
C SER A 16 -9.14 12.10 -19.26
N THR A 17 -8.37 12.67 -20.18
CA THR A 17 -6.89 12.71 -20.12
C THR A 17 -6.37 14.02 -19.52
N LEU A 18 -7.27 14.95 -19.18
CA LEU A 18 -6.92 16.28 -18.70
C LEU A 18 -6.61 16.28 -17.20
N THR A 19 -5.33 16.29 -16.86
CA THR A 19 -4.91 16.62 -15.48
C THR A 19 -5.19 18.10 -15.18
N ILE A 20 -5.38 18.45 -13.91
CA ILE A 20 -5.59 19.85 -13.50
C ILE A 20 -4.51 20.80 -14.06
N PRO A 21 -3.19 20.49 -13.96
CA PRO A 21 -2.17 21.33 -14.59
C PRO A 21 -2.34 21.50 -16.10
N LYS A 22 -2.77 20.46 -16.83
CA LYS A 22 -3.05 20.54 -18.27
C LYS A 22 -4.22 21.49 -18.56
N ILE A 23 -5.30 21.43 -17.78
CA ILE A 23 -6.46 22.34 -17.95
C ILE A 23 -5.99 23.80 -17.86
N ILE A 24 -5.23 24.14 -16.81
CA ILE A 24 -4.72 25.51 -16.61
C ILE A 24 -3.76 25.93 -17.73
N ALA A 25 -2.88 25.03 -18.17
CA ALA A 25 -1.96 25.28 -19.27
C ALA A 25 -2.72 25.58 -20.58
N CYS A 26 -3.72 24.77 -20.94
CA CYS A 26 -4.55 24.99 -22.13
C CYS A 26 -5.34 26.29 -22.04
N THR A 27 -5.92 26.58 -20.87
CA THR A 27 -6.67 27.81 -20.62
C THR A 27 -5.81 29.03 -20.93
N LYS A 28 -4.58 29.05 -20.40
CA LYS A 28 -3.61 30.12 -20.62
C LYS A 28 -3.13 30.19 -22.08
N GLN A 29 -2.80 29.03 -22.68
CA GLN A 29 -2.32 28.94 -24.06
C GLN A 29 -3.34 29.50 -25.07
N HIS A 30 -4.62 29.24 -24.85
CA HIS A 30 -5.70 29.72 -25.73
C HIS A 30 -6.28 31.09 -25.33
N GLY A 31 -5.67 31.78 -24.36
CA GLY A 31 -6.01 33.15 -23.99
C GLY A 31 -7.30 33.31 -23.17
N TYR A 32 -7.80 32.24 -22.56
CA TYR A 32 -8.95 32.29 -21.66
C TYR A 32 -8.53 32.82 -20.28
N GLN A 33 -9.41 33.60 -19.64
CA GLN A 33 -9.19 34.15 -18.29
C GLN A 33 -9.92 33.38 -17.20
N SER A 34 -10.85 32.50 -17.58
CA SER A 34 -11.62 31.65 -16.68
C SER A 34 -11.90 30.31 -17.32
N VAL A 35 -12.14 29.29 -16.48
CA VAL A 35 -12.50 27.93 -16.92
C VAL A 35 -13.29 27.22 -15.82
N ALA A 36 -14.25 26.39 -16.21
CA ALA A 36 -15.01 25.57 -15.27
C ALA A 36 -14.42 24.17 -15.12
N LEU A 37 -14.38 23.65 -13.89
CA LEU A 37 -14.17 22.24 -13.61
C LEU A 37 -15.51 21.60 -13.27
N THR A 38 -15.91 20.60 -14.06
CA THR A 38 -17.23 19.94 -13.99
C THR A 38 -17.06 18.44 -14.12
N ASP A 39 -16.35 17.84 -13.16
CA ASP A 39 -16.22 16.38 -13.09
C ASP A 39 -17.58 15.71 -12.84
N LYS A 40 -17.74 14.46 -13.29
CA LYS A 40 -19.03 13.76 -13.23
C LYS A 40 -19.28 13.22 -11.83
N ASN A 41 -20.35 13.69 -11.17
CA ASN A 41 -20.82 13.31 -9.83
C ASN A 41 -19.84 13.52 -8.66
N VAL A 42 -18.62 13.99 -8.91
CA VAL A 42 -17.54 14.07 -7.91
C VAL A 42 -16.89 15.44 -7.89
N MET A 43 -16.25 15.77 -6.77
CA MET A 43 -15.48 17.01 -6.58
C MET A 43 -14.00 16.78 -6.33
N HIS A 44 -13.48 15.56 -6.51
CA HIS A 44 -12.09 15.18 -6.22
C HIS A 44 -11.00 16.22 -6.59
N GLY A 45 -11.11 16.84 -7.77
CA GLY A 45 -10.14 17.79 -8.29
C GLY A 45 -10.29 19.24 -7.82
N ALA A 46 -11.35 19.58 -7.07
CA ALA A 46 -11.71 20.97 -6.78
C ALA A 46 -10.60 21.75 -6.04
N MET A 47 -10.02 21.19 -4.99
CA MET A 47 -8.94 21.85 -4.24
C MET A 47 -7.67 22.01 -5.08
N ALA A 48 -7.28 20.97 -5.83
CA ALA A 48 -6.15 21.03 -6.74
C ALA A 48 -6.34 22.11 -7.81
N PHE A 49 -7.57 22.21 -8.32
CA PHE A 49 -7.96 23.18 -9.35
C PHE A 49 -7.94 24.61 -8.82
N TYR A 50 -8.45 24.85 -7.61
CA TYR A 50 -8.35 26.15 -6.94
C TYR A 50 -6.90 26.65 -6.88
N HIS A 51 -6.01 25.85 -6.27
CA HIS A 51 -4.61 26.22 -6.10
C HIS A 51 -3.89 26.45 -7.43
N ALA A 52 -4.17 25.62 -8.44
CA ALA A 52 -3.59 25.77 -9.77
C ALA A 52 -4.08 27.04 -10.50
N CYS A 53 -5.37 27.37 -10.39
CA CYS A 53 -5.96 28.59 -10.93
C CYS A 53 -5.36 29.85 -10.29
N ILE A 54 -5.31 29.92 -8.96
CA ILE A 54 -4.77 31.07 -8.23
C ILE A 54 -3.30 31.31 -8.60
N LYS A 55 -2.51 30.25 -8.69
CA LYS A 55 -1.08 30.34 -9.05
C LYS A 55 -0.86 30.98 -10.42
N GLU A 56 -1.74 30.72 -11.39
CA GLU A 56 -1.62 31.21 -12.77
C GLU A 56 -2.55 32.40 -13.06
N ASN A 57 -3.19 32.96 -12.04
CA ASN A 57 -4.14 34.08 -12.14
C ASN A 57 -5.32 33.81 -13.12
N ILE A 58 -5.84 32.58 -13.10
CA ILE A 58 -7.04 32.17 -13.85
C ILE A 58 -8.21 32.14 -12.89
N LYS A 59 -9.38 32.67 -13.27
CA LYS A 59 -10.59 32.62 -12.44
C LYS A 59 -11.16 31.19 -12.44
N PRO A 60 -11.22 30.49 -11.30
CA PRO A 60 -11.82 29.17 -11.22
C PRO A 60 -13.36 29.26 -11.21
N ILE A 61 -14.02 28.38 -11.95
CA ILE A 61 -15.47 28.14 -11.84
C ILE A 61 -15.65 26.70 -11.37
N PHE A 62 -16.33 26.51 -10.24
CA PHE A 62 -16.56 25.17 -9.69
C PHE A 62 -17.92 24.65 -10.10
N GLY A 63 -17.95 23.42 -10.58
CA GLY A 63 -19.18 22.79 -11.00
C GLY A 63 -19.12 21.27 -10.92
N MET A 64 -20.23 20.66 -11.34
CA MET A 64 -20.39 19.21 -11.37
C MET A 64 -21.34 18.84 -12.50
N GLU A 65 -21.00 17.78 -13.23
CA GLU A 65 -21.94 17.16 -14.16
C GLU A 65 -22.72 16.06 -13.44
N VAL A 66 -24.04 16.09 -13.58
CA VAL A 66 -24.95 15.19 -12.86
C VAL A 66 -26.04 14.66 -13.77
N GLU A 67 -26.54 13.47 -13.44
CA GLU A 67 -27.71 12.86 -14.06
C GLU A 67 -28.77 12.63 -12.98
N ALA A 68 -30.00 13.05 -13.25
CA ALA A 68 -31.15 12.89 -12.36
C ALA A 68 -32.20 11.97 -12.97
N ALA A 69 -32.76 11.09 -12.14
CA ALA A 69 -33.88 10.23 -12.54
C ALA A 69 -35.17 11.04 -12.70
N TYR A 70 -35.90 10.80 -13.78
CA TYR A 70 -37.23 11.38 -14.02
C TYR A 70 -38.06 10.44 -14.90
N ASP A 71 -39.20 9.95 -14.41
CA ASP A 71 -40.14 9.07 -15.14
C ASP A 71 -39.49 7.89 -15.89
N ASN A 72 -38.60 7.14 -15.22
CA ASN A 72 -37.76 6.04 -15.75
C ASN A 72 -36.65 6.44 -16.73
N ASP A 73 -36.54 7.72 -17.08
CA ASP A 73 -35.49 8.29 -17.89
C ASP A 73 -34.44 9.03 -17.02
N SER A 74 -33.37 9.49 -17.67
CA SER A 74 -32.31 10.31 -17.07
C SER A 74 -32.26 11.69 -17.71
N LEU A 75 -32.20 12.73 -16.87
CA LEU A 75 -31.99 14.13 -17.26
C LEU A 75 -30.58 14.55 -16.85
N GLY A 76 -29.79 15.02 -17.82
CA GLY A 76 -28.41 15.43 -17.59
C GLY A 76 -28.23 16.94 -17.45
N PHE A 77 -27.52 17.37 -16.41
CA PHE A 77 -27.27 18.78 -16.11
C PHE A 77 -25.80 19.08 -15.80
N ILE A 78 -25.39 20.32 -16.06
CA ILE A 78 -24.17 20.93 -15.54
C ILE A 78 -24.57 21.96 -14.50
N LEU A 79 -24.03 21.82 -13.29
CA LEU A 79 -24.25 22.75 -12.20
C LEU A 79 -22.99 23.58 -11.98
N LEU A 80 -23.11 24.91 -11.87
CA LEU A 80 -22.01 25.82 -11.61
C LEU A 80 -22.29 26.66 -10.38
N ALA A 81 -21.43 26.62 -9.38
CA ALA A 81 -21.60 27.36 -8.13
C ALA A 81 -21.47 28.87 -8.34
N LYS A 82 -22.50 29.65 -7.98
CA LYS A 82 -22.46 31.11 -8.06
C LYS A 82 -21.62 31.74 -6.96
N ASN A 83 -21.57 31.10 -5.79
CA ASN A 83 -20.99 31.62 -4.56
C ASN A 83 -20.57 30.45 -3.65
N ASP A 84 -20.02 30.76 -2.47
CA ASP A 84 -19.57 29.74 -1.51
C ASP A 84 -20.71 28.80 -1.05
N GLN A 85 -21.95 29.30 -0.98
CA GLN A 85 -23.12 28.47 -0.63
C GLN A 85 -23.42 27.45 -1.74
N GLY A 86 -23.40 27.87 -3.01
CA GLY A 86 -23.54 26.96 -4.15
C GLY A 86 -22.45 25.90 -4.18
N TYR A 87 -21.20 26.25 -3.83
CA TYR A 87 -20.11 25.27 -3.71
C TYR A 87 -20.38 24.25 -2.60
N VAL A 88 -20.85 24.71 -1.43
CA VAL A 88 -21.24 23.82 -0.31
C VAL A 88 -22.36 22.88 -0.74
N ASP A 89 -23.34 23.36 -1.51
CA ASP A 89 -24.43 22.51 -1.99
C ASP A 89 -23.94 21.49 -3.02
N LEU A 90 -22.97 21.84 -3.87
CA LEU A 90 -22.27 20.85 -4.72
C LEU A 90 -21.54 19.79 -3.89
N MET A 91 -20.88 20.15 -2.79
CA MET A 91 -20.21 19.18 -1.91
C MET A 91 -21.20 18.20 -1.27
N LYS A 92 -22.35 18.72 -0.80
CA LYS A 92 -23.42 17.89 -0.24
C LYS A 92 -24.03 16.98 -1.29
N LEU A 93 -24.32 17.50 -2.48
CA LEU A 93 -24.84 16.73 -3.59
C LEU A 93 -23.85 15.65 -4.04
N SER A 94 -22.56 15.96 -4.10
CA SER A 94 -21.53 14.97 -4.41
C SER A 94 -21.45 13.90 -3.33
N THR A 95 -21.60 14.25 -2.05
CA THR A 95 -21.69 13.27 -0.96
C THR A 95 -22.92 12.38 -1.11
N LEU A 96 -24.09 12.95 -1.39
CA LEU A 96 -25.33 12.21 -1.60
C LEU A 96 -25.21 11.21 -2.77
N LEU A 97 -24.62 11.65 -3.88
CA LEU A 97 -24.43 10.83 -5.08
C LEU A 97 -23.42 9.69 -4.89
N ASN A 98 -22.61 9.71 -3.84
CA ASN A 98 -21.51 8.77 -3.65
C ASN A 98 -21.56 8.03 -2.30
N THR A 99 -22.60 8.23 -1.47
CA THR A 99 -22.74 7.56 -0.17
C THR A 99 -24.16 7.00 0.07
N GLY A 100 -24.28 5.86 0.75
CA GLY A 100 -25.57 5.25 1.14
C GLY A 100 -26.32 4.50 0.02
N GLU A 101 -27.59 4.13 0.25
CA GLU A 101 -28.40 3.36 -0.73
C GLU A 101 -28.71 4.13 -2.03
N HIS A 102 -28.60 5.47 -2.01
CA HIS A 102 -28.78 6.35 -3.16
C HIS A 102 -27.53 6.49 -4.04
N ALA A 103 -26.46 5.72 -3.79
CA ALA A 103 -25.08 5.92 -4.26
C ALA A 103 -24.84 6.06 -5.79
N LYS A 104 -25.86 6.15 -6.65
CA LYS A 104 -25.70 6.35 -8.10
C LYS A 104 -26.81 7.14 -8.78
N GLN A 105 -27.90 7.49 -8.10
CA GLN A 105 -29.03 8.13 -8.77
C GLN A 105 -29.82 9.03 -7.80
N VAL A 106 -29.90 10.30 -8.13
CA VAL A 106 -30.68 11.33 -7.44
C VAL A 106 -31.96 11.58 -8.23
N SER A 107 -33.10 11.80 -7.58
CA SER A 107 -34.31 12.21 -8.30
C SER A 107 -34.18 13.65 -8.79
N PHE A 108 -34.97 14.03 -9.81
CA PHE A 108 -35.02 15.42 -10.27
C PHE A 108 -35.42 16.39 -9.13
N GLU A 109 -36.36 15.99 -8.27
CA GLU A 109 -36.81 16.78 -7.13
C GLU A 109 -35.72 16.95 -6.08
N GLU A 110 -35.00 15.87 -5.75
CA GLU A 110 -33.86 15.91 -4.83
C GLU A 110 -32.75 16.80 -5.38
N LEU A 111 -32.46 16.73 -6.68
CA LEU A 111 -31.47 17.58 -7.33
C LEU A 111 -31.78 19.06 -7.12
N CYS A 112 -33.05 19.45 -7.28
CA CYS A 112 -33.50 20.84 -7.13
C CYS A 112 -33.24 21.44 -5.74
N LEU A 113 -33.07 20.61 -4.70
CA LEU A 113 -32.75 21.07 -3.35
C LEU A 113 -31.33 21.66 -3.25
N TYR A 114 -30.43 21.25 -4.15
CA TYR A 114 -29.00 21.62 -4.12
C TYR A 114 -28.61 22.64 -5.21
N THR A 115 -29.56 23.16 -5.99
CA THR A 115 -29.26 24.02 -7.15
C THR A 115 -29.64 25.49 -6.97
N LYS A 116 -30.18 25.89 -5.82
CA LYS A 116 -30.67 27.27 -5.56
C LYS A 116 -29.62 28.35 -5.83
N ASP A 117 -28.39 28.09 -5.39
CA ASP A 117 -27.21 28.95 -5.56
C ASP A 117 -26.30 28.50 -6.73
N CYS A 118 -26.83 27.70 -7.65
CA CYS A 118 -26.13 27.24 -8.85
C CYS A 118 -26.74 27.85 -10.13
N VAL A 119 -25.91 28.04 -11.16
CA VAL A 119 -26.39 28.14 -12.54
C VAL A 119 -26.54 26.72 -13.06
N VAL A 120 -27.70 26.41 -13.64
CA VAL A 120 -28.03 25.07 -14.15
C VAL A 120 -28.09 25.12 -15.67
N LEU A 121 -27.30 24.28 -16.33
CA LEU A 121 -27.29 24.11 -17.78
C LEU A 121 -27.75 22.70 -18.14
N THR A 122 -28.46 22.51 -19.25
CA THR A 122 -28.61 21.15 -19.81
C THR A 122 -27.23 20.64 -20.24
N ASN A 123 -26.92 19.35 -20.07
CA ASN A 123 -25.58 18.86 -20.40
C ASN A 123 -25.34 18.65 -21.91
N GLY A 124 -26.41 18.60 -22.72
CA GLY A 124 -26.33 18.40 -24.17
C GLY A 124 -25.65 17.08 -24.56
N ASP A 125 -25.89 16.03 -23.77
CA ASP A 125 -25.41 14.67 -24.02
C ASP A 125 -26.56 13.67 -24.02
N GLN A 126 -26.24 12.41 -24.39
CA GLN A 126 -27.12 11.26 -24.64
C GLN A 126 -28.15 10.98 -23.52
N ASN A 127 -29.17 11.84 -23.41
CA ASN A 127 -30.22 11.78 -22.42
C ASN A 127 -31.60 11.93 -23.10
N ILE A 128 -32.67 11.94 -22.31
CA ILE A 128 -34.03 12.00 -22.87
C ILE A 128 -34.31 13.31 -23.62
N MET A 129 -33.71 14.44 -23.21
CA MET A 129 -33.85 15.72 -23.92
C MET A 129 -33.20 15.68 -25.30
N GLU A 130 -31.98 15.13 -25.41
CA GLU A 130 -31.33 14.94 -26.71
C GLU A 130 -32.16 13.98 -27.59
N THR A 131 -32.70 12.92 -27.00
CA THR A 131 -33.55 11.95 -27.71
C THR A 131 -34.78 12.63 -28.32
N TYR A 132 -35.49 13.45 -27.55
CA TYR A 132 -36.66 14.19 -28.08
C TYR A 132 -36.26 15.22 -29.13
N LEU A 133 -35.11 15.89 -28.99
CA LEU A 133 -34.61 16.81 -30.01
C LEU A 133 -34.29 16.08 -31.33
N VAL A 134 -33.62 14.93 -31.27
CA VAL A 134 -33.23 14.15 -32.45
C VAL A 134 -34.45 13.58 -33.15
N LYS A 135 -35.39 12.99 -32.39
CA LYS A 135 -36.68 12.45 -32.87
C LYS A 135 -37.70 13.51 -33.26
N GLU A 136 -37.40 14.79 -33.01
CA GLU A 136 -38.29 15.94 -33.27
C GLU A 136 -39.61 15.88 -32.47
N GLU A 137 -39.58 15.29 -31.28
CA GLU A 137 -40.71 15.22 -30.34
C GLU A 137 -40.83 16.55 -29.55
N ILE A 138 -41.01 17.65 -30.27
CA ILE A 138 -40.94 19.03 -29.74
C ILE A 138 -41.93 19.27 -28.58
N GLY A 139 -43.11 18.65 -28.62
CA GLY A 139 -44.11 18.79 -27.56
C GLY A 139 -43.65 18.20 -26.21
N LEU A 140 -42.93 17.07 -26.23
CA LEU A 140 -42.37 16.46 -25.01
C LEU A 140 -41.16 17.25 -24.52
N LEU A 141 -40.31 17.70 -25.44
CA LEU A 141 -39.17 18.56 -25.12
C LEU A 141 -39.61 19.87 -24.47
N SER A 142 -40.65 20.52 -25.01
CA SER A 142 -41.23 21.75 -24.47
C SER A 142 -41.73 21.56 -23.02
N LYS A 143 -42.42 20.44 -22.73
CA LYS A 143 -42.85 20.11 -21.37
C LYS A 143 -41.68 19.96 -20.40
N LEU A 144 -40.62 19.26 -20.79
CA LEU A 144 -39.42 19.09 -19.96
C LEU A 144 -38.70 20.42 -19.72
N LEU A 145 -38.57 21.27 -20.75
CA LEU A 145 -37.95 22.58 -20.61
C LEU A 145 -38.78 23.52 -19.71
N GLN A 146 -40.12 23.42 -19.77
CA GLN A 146 -41.02 24.14 -18.89
C GLN A 146 -40.85 23.69 -17.44
N LEU A 147 -40.79 22.37 -17.19
CA LEU A 147 -40.51 21.81 -15.87
C LEU A 147 -39.19 22.33 -15.31
N CYS A 148 -38.12 22.32 -16.10
CA CYS A 148 -36.80 22.82 -15.69
C CYS A 148 -36.84 24.32 -15.36
N THR A 149 -37.52 25.12 -16.18
CA THR A 149 -37.63 26.58 -15.98
C THR A 149 -38.43 26.93 -14.71
N GLN A 150 -39.40 26.08 -14.33
CA GLN A 150 -40.15 26.25 -13.09
C GLN A 150 -39.38 25.79 -11.85
N SER A 151 -38.47 24.83 -12.02
CA SER A 151 -37.77 24.19 -10.90
C SER A 151 -36.45 24.88 -10.53
N PHE A 152 -35.76 25.47 -11.51
CA PHE A 152 -34.45 26.09 -11.32
C PHE A 152 -34.53 27.63 -11.37
N THR A 153 -33.80 28.29 -10.47
CA THR A 153 -33.77 29.76 -10.36
C THR A 153 -33.01 30.43 -11.50
N ASP A 154 -31.97 29.77 -12.04
CA ASP A 154 -31.09 30.32 -13.07
C ASP A 154 -30.71 29.20 -14.04
N PHE A 155 -31.55 29.05 -15.07
CA PHE A 155 -31.52 27.92 -16.00
C PHE A 155 -31.21 28.37 -17.43
N TYR A 156 -30.33 27.62 -18.09
CA TYR A 156 -29.97 27.81 -19.48
C TYR A 156 -30.04 26.50 -20.25
N VAL A 157 -30.40 26.59 -21.52
CA VAL A 157 -30.33 25.47 -22.45
C VAL A 157 -29.03 25.52 -23.23
N SER A 158 -28.23 24.48 -23.09
CA SER A 158 -26.95 24.37 -23.79
C SER A 158 -27.13 24.03 -25.26
N ILE A 159 -26.51 24.83 -26.11
CA ILE A 159 -26.25 24.47 -27.50
C ILE A 159 -24.94 23.70 -27.51
N ALA A 160 -25.04 22.38 -27.63
CA ALA A 160 -23.90 21.47 -27.56
C ALA A 160 -23.66 20.73 -28.88
N ARG A 161 -22.43 20.27 -29.08
CA ARG A 161 -22.01 19.37 -30.17
C ARG A 161 -22.31 19.89 -31.59
N ASN A 162 -22.15 21.19 -31.84
CA ASN A 162 -22.23 21.78 -33.20
C ASN A 162 -21.13 21.26 -34.16
N ASP A 163 -20.14 20.53 -33.64
CA ASP A 163 -19.15 19.76 -34.38
C ASP A 163 -19.70 18.43 -34.97
N SER A 164 -20.92 18.02 -34.58
CA SER A 164 -21.65 16.88 -35.12
C SER A 164 -22.63 17.31 -36.20
N GLY A 165 -22.61 16.67 -37.37
CA GLY A 165 -23.54 16.98 -38.46
C GLY A 165 -25.03 16.88 -38.06
N LEU A 166 -25.36 15.90 -37.21
CA LEU A 166 -26.73 15.70 -36.72
C LEU A 166 -27.16 16.86 -35.81
N LEU A 167 -26.44 17.14 -34.72
CA LEU A 167 -26.87 18.18 -33.78
C LEU A 167 -26.72 19.59 -34.36
N LYS A 168 -25.74 19.84 -35.24
CA LYS A 168 -25.65 21.11 -35.99
C LYS A 168 -26.93 21.42 -36.78
N SER A 169 -27.60 20.39 -37.31
CA SER A 169 -28.88 20.55 -38.03
C SER A 169 -30.10 20.72 -37.12
N LYS A 170 -30.04 20.18 -35.89
CA LYS A 170 -31.15 20.16 -34.92
C LYS A 170 -31.13 21.35 -33.95
N ASN A 171 -29.94 21.84 -33.58
CA ASN A 171 -29.74 22.95 -32.66
C ASN A 171 -30.49 24.25 -33.06
N PRO A 172 -30.61 24.63 -34.35
CA PRO A 172 -31.44 25.77 -34.73
C PRO A 172 -32.91 25.63 -34.28
N ARG A 173 -33.46 24.41 -34.32
CA ARG A 173 -34.83 24.15 -33.83
C ARG A 173 -34.93 24.25 -32.31
N LEU A 174 -33.91 23.75 -31.59
CA LEU A 174 -33.81 23.93 -30.14
C LEU A 174 -33.78 25.43 -29.79
N LYS A 175 -32.99 26.23 -30.52
CA LYS A 175 -32.92 27.69 -30.32
C LYS A 175 -34.26 28.37 -30.59
N SER A 176 -34.96 28.02 -31.67
CA SER A 176 -36.30 28.54 -31.96
C SER A 176 -37.29 28.24 -30.81
N LEU A 177 -37.32 26.99 -30.33
CA LEU A 177 -38.16 26.60 -29.19
C LEU A 177 -37.81 27.40 -27.92
N CYS A 178 -36.52 27.53 -27.60
CA CYS A 178 -36.07 28.30 -26.44
C CYS A 178 -36.48 29.78 -26.56
N LYS A 179 -36.40 30.37 -27.76
CA LYS A 179 -36.81 31.74 -28.03
C LYS A 179 -38.32 31.93 -27.82
N GLU A 180 -39.15 31.00 -28.28
CA GLU A 180 -40.60 31.02 -28.05
C GLU A 180 -40.94 30.92 -26.55
N MET A 181 -40.21 30.08 -25.81
CA MET A 181 -40.38 29.87 -24.38
C MET A 181 -39.68 30.93 -23.51
N LYS A 182 -38.95 31.87 -24.11
CA LYS A 182 -38.12 32.89 -23.43
C LYS A 182 -37.03 32.29 -22.51
N ILE A 183 -36.49 31.14 -22.90
CA ILE A 183 -35.37 30.47 -22.21
C ILE A 183 -34.05 30.91 -22.86
N ARG A 184 -33.06 31.27 -22.04
CA ARG A 184 -31.74 31.67 -22.54
C ARG A 184 -30.94 30.44 -22.99
N THR A 185 -30.19 30.61 -24.08
CA THR A 185 -29.26 29.58 -24.59
C THR A 185 -27.82 29.94 -24.28
N VAL A 186 -26.93 28.93 -24.25
CA VAL A 186 -25.50 29.13 -24.03
C VAL A 186 -24.68 28.15 -24.85
N ALA A 187 -23.49 28.56 -25.29
CA ALA A 187 -22.54 27.69 -25.98
C ALA A 187 -21.92 26.69 -24.99
N LEU A 188 -22.04 25.40 -25.27
CA LEU A 188 -21.44 24.35 -24.46
C LEU A 188 -20.54 23.45 -25.30
N SER A 189 -19.23 23.70 -25.22
CA SER A 189 -18.21 22.79 -25.74
C SER A 189 -17.80 21.83 -24.63
N ARG A 190 -17.92 20.52 -24.89
CA ARG A 190 -17.57 19.46 -23.95
C ARG A 190 -16.09 19.11 -24.11
N ILE A 191 -15.29 19.23 -23.04
CA ILE A 191 -13.81 19.13 -23.11
C ILE A 191 -13.28 18.01 -22.19
N TYR A 192 -12.60 17.01 -22.75
CA TYR A 192 -12.09 15.82 -22.04
C TYR A 192 -10.61 15.49 -22.30
N PHE A 193 -10.02 16.03 -23.37
CA PHE A 193 -8.62 15.79 -23.71
C PHE A 193 -7.96 17.05 -24.26
N GLN A 194 -6.63 17.04 -24.37
CA GLN A 194 -5.86 18.25 -24.63
C GLN A 194 -6.02 18.74 -26.06
N ASP A 195 -5.60 17.91 -27.02
CA ASP A 195 -5.49 18.24 -28.44
C ASP A 195 -6.20 17.18 -29.28
N GLU A 196 -6.59 17.51 -30.52
CA GLU A 196 -7.25 16.56 -31.44
C GLU A 196 -6.43 15.27 -31.63
N ALA A 197 -5.10 15.36 -31.61
CA ALA A 197 -4.19 14.22 -31.72
C ALA A 197 -4.27 13.23 -30.54
N GLU A 198 -4.82 13.62 -29.39
CA GLU A 198 -4.99 12.74 -28.22
C GLU A 198 -6.31 11.92 -28.27
N GLU A 199 -7.15 12.10 -29.30
CA GLU A 199 -8.46 11.43 -29.38
C GLU A 199 -8.34 9.89 -29.30
N GLU A 200 -7.31 9.32 -29.93
CA GLU A 200 -7.07 7.87 -29.89
C GLU A 200 -6.71 7.37 -28.48
N SER A 201 -5.95 8.15 -27.72
CA SER A 201 -5.62 7.84 -26.33
C SER A 201 -6.84 7.98 -25.43
N TYR A 202 -7.68 8.99 -25.65
CA TYR A 202 -8.97 9.13 -24.98
C TYR A 202 -9.90 7.95 -25.27
N LYS A 203 -10.04 7.55 -26.54
CA LYS A 203 -10.82 6.38 -26.94
C LYS A 203 -10.32 5.11 -26.23
N THR A 204 -9.00 4.95 -26.15
CA THR A 204 -8.38 3.81 -25.45
C THR A 204 -8.63 3.85 -23.95
N LEU A 205 -8.60 5.03 -23.34
CA LEU A 205 -8.93 5.21 -21.92
C LEU A 205 -10.39 4.82 -21.62
N CYS A 206 -11.34 5.22 -22.48
CA CYS A 206 -12.75 4.80 -22.38
C CYS A 206 -12.92 3.28 -22.53
N ALA A 207 -12.14 2.64 -23.41
CA ALA A 207 -12.14 1.19 -23.56
C ALA A 207 -11.65 0.48 -22.29
N ILE A 208 -10.61 1.02 -21.62
CA ILE A 208 -10.13 0.54 -20.33
C ILE A 208 -11.22 0.69 -19.25
N HIS A 209 -11.92 1.83 -19.21
CA HIS A 209 -13.03 2.07 -18.27
C HIS A 209 -14.16 1.05 -18.43
N GLN A 210 -14.59 0.82 -19.68
CA GLN A 210 -15.71 -0.07 -20.02
C GLN A 210 -15.31 -1.55 -20.06
N GLN A 211 -14.01 -1.87 -19.89
CA GLN A 211 -13.46 -3.22 -19.97
C GLN A 211 -13.71 -3.92 -21.31
N VAL A 212 -13.70 -3.14 -22.39
CA VAL A 212 -13.89 -3.62 -23.78
C VAL A 212 -12.67 -3.30 -24.64
N SER A 213 -12.65 -3.80 -25.87
CA SER A 213 -11.60 -3.47 -26.85
C SER A 213 -11.87 -2.12 -27.52
N VAL A 214 -10.80 -1.45 -27.99
CA VAL A 214 -10.89 -0.23 -28.81
C VAL A 214 -11.62 -0.43 -30.14
N ASP A 215 -11.67 -1.67 -30.62
CA ASP A 215 -12.36 -2.06 -31.86
C ASP A 215 -13.78 -2.59 -31.61
N ASP A 216 -14.23 -2.62 -30.35
CA ASP A 216 -15.58 -3.04 -29.99
C ASP A 216 -16.61 -2.02 -30.49
N ARG A 217 -17.68 -2.52 -31.12
CA ARG A 217 -18.78 -1.67 -31.63
C ARG A 217 -19.63 -1.08 -30.51
N MET A 218 -19.62 -1.67 -29.33
CA MET A 218 -20.34 -1.22 -28.14
C MET A 218 -19.57 -0.16 -27.35
N LEU A 219 -18.31 0.12 -27.71
CA LEU A 219 -17.50 1.14 -27.03
C LEU A 219 -18.15 2.52 -27.18
N ASN A 220 -18.66 3.06 -26.07
CA ASN A 220 -19.20 4.41 -26.05
C ASN A 220 -18.07 5.42 -25.79
N PHE A 221 -17.81 6.32 -26.73
CA PHE A 221 -16.92 7.46 -26.51
C PHE A 221 -17.38 8.66 -27.34
N SER A 222 -17.05 9.87 -26.87
CA SER A 222 -17.38 11.11 -27.57
C SER A 222 -16.16 11.66 -28.33
N PRO A 223 -16.14 11.62 -29.68
CA PRO A 223 -15.05 12.21 -30.46
C PRO A 223 -15.09 13.74 -30.42
N LYS A 224 -13.98 14.38 -30.81
CA LYS A 224 -13.82 15.84 -30.92
C LYS A 224 -14.12 16.58 -29.61
N ARG A 225 -13.61 16.07 -28.49
CA ARG A 225 -13.72 16.67 -27.15
C ARG A 225 -12.37 17.21 -26.67
N TYR A 226 -11.56 17.70 -27.60
CA TYR A 226 -10.30 18.38 -27.30
C TYR A 226 -10.55 19.82 -26.84
N TYR A 227 -9.54 20.43 -26.22
CA TYR A 227 -9.59 21.81 -25.75
C TYR A 227 -9.62 22.78 -26.94
N ARG A 228 -10.70 23.57 -27.07
CA ARG A 228 -10.89 24.46 -28.23
C ARG A 228 -10.36 25.86 -28.00
N SER A 229 -9.86 26.47 -29.07
CA SER A 229 -9.51 27.89 -29.12
C SER A 229 -10.74 28.79 -29.25
N GLN A 230 -10.58 30.09 -28.95
CA GLN A 230 -11.67 31.06 -29.12
C GLN A 230 -12.14 31.17 -30.57
N ALA A 231 -11.24 31.03 -31.55
CA ALA A 231 -11.59 31.07 -32.97
C ALA A 231 -12.44 29.87 -33.38
N GLU A 232 -12.12 28.66 -32.93
CA GLU A 232 -12.95 27.48 -33.18
C GLU A 232 -14.32 27.59 -32.50
N MET A 233 -14.36 28.13 -31.28
CA MET A 233 -15.63 28.41 -30.59
C MET A 233 -16.50 29.38 -31.38
N ALA A 234 -15.92 30.46 -31.93
CA ALA A 234 -16.63 31.43 -32.77
C ALA A 234 -17.10 30.85 -34.12
N GLN A 235 -16.46 29.80 -34.63
CA GLN A 235 -16.91 29.09 -35.83
C GLN A 235 -18.07 28.13 -35.55
N LEU A 236 -18.15 27.60 -34.33
CA LEU A 236 -19.14 26.58 -33.95
C LEU A 236 -20.41 27.17 -33.35
N TYR A 237 -20.36 28.34 -32.74
CA TYR A 237 -21.46 28.90 -31.97
C TYR A 237 -21.72 30.37 -32.30
N ASP A 238 -22.96 30.79 -32.10
CA ASP A 238 -23.37 32.17 -32.33
C ASP A 238 -22.80 33.09 -31.23
N GLU A 239 -22.57 34.36 -31.57
CA GLU A 239 -21.98 35.34 -30.66
C GLU A 239 -22.78 35.50 -29.36
N GLU A 240 -24.11 35.50 -29.43
CA GLU A 240 -24.99 35.58 -28.26
C GLU A 240 -24.78 34.43 -27.27
N ASP A 241 -24.62 33.19 -27.77
CA ASP A 241 -24.40 32.00 -26.95
C ASP A 241 -23.00 32.03 -26.28
N LEU A 242 -22.02 32.60 -26.97
CA LEU A 242 -20.65 32.78 -26.45
C LEU A 242 -20.62 33.87 -25.38
N LEU A 243 -21.31 34.99 -25.58
CA LEU A 243 -21.45 36.05 -24.57
C LEU A 243 -22.19 35.55 -23.33
N ALA A 244 -23.22 34.71 -23.49
CA ALA A 244 -23.89 34.07 -22.36
C ALA A 244 -22.93 33.24 -21.48
N SER A 245 -21.91 32.62 -22.08
CA SER A 245 -20.90 31.88 -21.30
C SER A 245 -20.05 32.79 -20.41
N GLU A 246 -19.72 34.00 -20.87
CA GLU A 246 -19.04 35.03 -20.08
C GLU A 246 -19.94 35.60 -18.98
N GLU A 247 -21.23 35.82 -19.27
CA GLU A 247 -22.20 36.24 -18.26
C GLU A 247 -22.30 35.23 -17.11
N ILE A 248 -22.34 33.94 -17.44
CA ILE A 248 -22.36 32.86 -16.45
C ILE A 248 -21.06 32.84 -15.65
N ALA A 249 -19.91 32.96 -16.31
CA ALA A 249 -18.63 33.06 -15.65
C ALA A 249 -18.54 34.27 -14.70
N ALA A 250 -19.12 35.41 -15.09
CA ALA A 250 -19.20 36.62 -14.26
C ALA A 250 -20.08 36.43 -13.02
N LYS A 251 -21.16 35.64 -13.12
CA LYS A 251 -22.03 35.27 -11.97
C LYS A 251 -21.33 34.35 -10.97
N CYS A 252 -20.39 33.51 -11.40
CA CYS A 252 -19.71 32.53 -10.56
C CYS A 252 -18.53 33.14 -9.80
N ASN A 253 -18.67 33.38 -8.49
CA ASN A 253 -17.70 34.05 -7.64
C ASN A 253 -17.52 33.31 -6.30
N VAL A 254 -16.99 32.09 -6.35
CA VAL A 254 -16.60 31.30 -5.17
C VAL A 254 -15.28 31.84 -4.63
N LYS A 255 -15.22 32.15 -3.33
CA LYS A 255 -14.02 32.63 -2.62
C LYS A 255 -13.34 31.54 -1.79
N MET A 256 -14.03 30.42 -1.54
CA MET A 256 -13.58 29.31 -0.69
C MET A 256 -13.28 29.74 0.76
N GLN A 257 -14.07 30.65 1.32
CA GLN A 257 -13.94 31.07 2.72
C GLN A 257 -14.70 30.11 3.66
N PHE A 258 -14.31 28.84 3.68
CA PHE A 258 -15.01 27.83 4.50
C PHE A 258 -14.69 27.96 5.99
N PRO A 259 -15.63 27.57 6.88
CA PRO A 259 -15.31 27.31 8.27
C PRO A 259 -14.23 26.22 8.31
N GLN A 260 -13.10 26.51 8.94
CA GLN A 260 -12.13 25.47 9.25
C GLN A 260 -12.77 24.52 10.26
N ALA A 261 -12.61 23.21 10.03
CA ALA A 261 -13.08 22.23 10.99
C ALA A 261 -12.44 22.49 12.36
N ILE A 262 -13.26 22.46 13.40
CA ILE A 262 -12.80 22.66 14.76
C ILE A 262 -12.27 21.32 15.28
N LEU A 263 -11.09 21.36 15.92
CA LEU A 263 -10.51 20.19 16.57
C LEU A 263 -11.55 19.57 17.52
N PRO A 264 -11.76 18.24 17.50
CA PRO A 264 -12.64 17.59 18.45
C PRO A 264 -12.21 17.93 19.88
N LYS A 265 -13.18 18.32 20.72
CA LYS A 265 -12.90 18.56 22.14
C LYS A 265 -12.91 17.24 22.90
N PHE A 266 -11.86 16.99 23.68
CA PHE A 266 -11.82 15.82 24.55
C PHE A 266 -12.73 16.04 25.76
N LYS A 267 -13.68 15.12 25.97
CA LYS A 267 -14.56 15.17 27.13
C LYS A 267 -14.04 14.25 28.22
N ASN A 268 -13.58 14.83 29.32
CA ASN A 268 -13.25 14.05 30.51
C ASN A 268 -14.45 13.98 31.47
N LYS A 269 -14.46 12.91 32.27
CA LYS A 269 -15.49 12.60 33.28
C LYS A 269 -15.44 13.48 34.54
N TYR A 270 -14.44 14.34 34.67
CA TYR A 270 -14.22 15.19 35.84
C TYR A 270 -14.66 16.65 35.62
N GLY A 271 -15.00 17.04 34.38
CA GLY A 271 -15.40 18.40 34.04
C GLY A 271 -14.28 19.43 34.08
N VAL A 272 -13.00 19.00 34.18
CA VAL A 272 -11.83 19.90 34.21
C VAL A 272 -11.39 20.29 32.78
N SER A 273 -10.54 21.31 32.63
CA SER A 273 -10.01 21.68 31.31
C SER A 273 -9.07 20.59 30.76
N SER A 274 -8.98 20.51 29.42
CA SER A 274 -8.05 19.59 28.75
C SER A 274 -6.58 19.86 29.13
N GLU A 275 -6.22 21.12 29.36
CA GLU A 275 -4.88 21.53 29.78
C GLU A 275 -4.52 20.98 31.17
N GLU A 276 -5.40 21.20 32.16
CA GLU A 276 -5.19 20.71 33.52
C GLU A 276 -5.20 19.18 33.57
N PHE A 277 -6.10 18.55 32.81
CA PHE A 277 -6.17 17.10 32.71
C PHE A 277 -4.89 16.50 32.11
N LEU A 278 -4.36 17.10 31.04
CA LEU A 278 -3.13 16.68 30.39
C LEU A 278 -1.93 16.79 31.34
N ARG A 279 -1.76 17.91 32.04
CA ARG A 279 -0.66 18.08 33.01
C ARG A 279 -0.71 16.99 34.08
N ASN A 280 -1.87 16.79 34.70
CA ASN A 280 -2.06 15.80 35.75
C ASN A 280 -1.77 14.36 35.26
N LEU A 281 -2.22 14.01 34.06
CA LEU A 281 -1.93 12.72 33.45
C LEU A 281 -0.43 12.53 33.22
N CYS A 282 0.26 13.55 32.71
CA CYS A 282 1.69 13.44 32.41
C CYS A 282 2.54 13.33 33.68
N HIS A 283 2.23 14.08 34.75
CA HIS A 283 2.92 13.93 36.03
C HIS A 283 2.75 12.53 36.62
N LYS A 284 1.52 12.00 36.62
CA LYS A 284 1.25 10.62 37.08
C LYS A 284 1.94 9.59 36.17
N GLY A 285 1.93 9.83 34.86
CA GLY A 285 2.62 9.02 33.87
C GLY A 285 4.12 8.96 34.11
N LEU A 286 4.77 10.10 34.33
CA LEU A 286 6.20 10.19 34.63
C LEU A 286 6.53 9.47 35.93
N ALA A 287 5.74 9.67 36.99
CA ALA A 287 5.91 8.95 38.25
C ALA A 287 5.81 7.43 38.06
N LYS A 288 4.85 6.96 37.25
CA LYS A 288 4.72 5.54 36.91
C LYS A 288 5.92 5.01 36.12
N ARG A 289 6.43 5.76 35.14
CA ARG A 289 7.62 5.38 34.35
C ARG A 289 8.88 5.30 35.22
N MET A 290 8.98 6.14 36.25
CA MET A 290 10.06 6.13 37.23
C MET A 290 9.81 5.16 38.39
N HIS A 291 8.84 4.24 38.28
CA HIS A 291 8.48 3.28 39.33
C HIS A 291 8.21 3.93 40.70
N PHE A 292 7.62 5.14 40.69
CA PHE A 292 7.37 5.97 41.87
C PHE A 292 8.61 6.30 42.71
N GLN A 293 9.79 6.28 42.09
CA GLN A 293 11.05 6.73 42.68
C GLN A 293 11.27 8.24 42.46
N ALA A 294 12.34 8.77 43.05
CA ALA A 294 12.72 10.17 42.89
C ALA A 294 12.98 10.52 41.41
N ILE A 295 12.17 11.44 40.87
CA ILE A 295 12.25 11.86 39.47
C ILE A 295 13.42 12.85 39.30
N PRO A 296 14.39 12.60 38.41
CA PRO A 296 15.51 13.52 38.20
C PRO A 296 15.03 14.89 37.70
N LYS A 297 15.71 15.97 38.13
CA LYS A 297 15.34 17.36 37.76
C LYS A 297 15.25 17.58 36.25
N VAL A 298 16.12 16.94 35.47
CA VAL A 298 16.14 17.05 34.00
C VAL A 298 14.83 16.59 33.37
N TYR A 299 14.23 15.51 33.90
CA TYR A 299 12.92 15.02 33.41
C TYR A 299 11.79 15.98 33.79
N GLN A 300 11.81 16.53 35.01
CA GLN A 300 10.79 17.50 35.44
C GLN A 300 10.84 18.76 34.58
N GLN A 301 12.03 19.32 34.36
CA GLN A 301 12.22 20.51 33.53
C GLN A 301 11.80 20.27 32.08
N ARG A 302 12.16 19.11 31.51
CA ARG A 302 11.74 18.75 30.15
C ARG A 302 10.23 18.59 30.05
N LEU A 303 9.59 17.97 31.05
CA LEU A 303 8.15 17.76 31.05
C LEU A 303 7.39 19.09 31.08
N GLU A 304 7.75 20.02 31.97
CA GLU A 304 7.09 21.33 32.04
C GLU A 304 7.25 22.13 30.75
N TYR A 305 8.47 22.17 30.20
CA TYR A 305 8.73 22.85 28.93
C TYR A 305 7.87 22.27 27.79
N GLU A 306 7.80 20.95 27.66
CA GLU A 306 6.97 20.33 26.62
C GLU A 306 5.48 20.62 26.83
N LEU A 307 4.99 20.54 28.07
CA LEU A 307 3.59 20.85 28.41
C LEU A 307 3.25 22.30 28.09
N ASP A 308 4.12 23.24 28.44
CA ASP A 308 3.94 24.67 28.14
C ASP A 308 3.85 24.91 26.64
N VAL A 309 4.76 24.31 25.84
CA VAL A 309 4.71 24.43 24.37
C VAL A 309 3.41 23.84 23.81
N ILE A 310 3.01 22.65 24.25
CA ILE A 310 1.79 21.98 23.76
C ILE A 310 0.52 22.79 24.08
N ILE A 311 0.44 23.34 25.29
CA ILE A 311 -0.70 24.14 25.75
C ILE A 311 -0.74 25.48 25.03
N ASN A 312 0.39 26.18 24.90
CA ASN A 312 0.49 27.46 24.19
C ASN A 312 0.14 27.33 22.69
N MET A 313 0.37 26.16 22.10
CA MET A 313 -0.01 25.86 20.72
C MET A 313 -1.44 25.28 20.57
N HIS A 314 -2.20 25.18 21.67
CA HIS A 314 -3.58 24.67 21.71
C HIS A 314 -3.75 23.20 21.23
N TYR A 315 -2.76 22.35 21.51
CA TYR A 315 -2.81 20.92 21.14
C TYR A 315 -3.16 19.97 22.29
N ALA A 316 -3.63 20.49 23.43
CA ALA A 316 -3.96 19.65 24.59
C ALA A 316 -5.02 18.58 24.27
N ASP A 317 -6.13 18.95 23.61
CA ASP A 317 -7.17 18.01 23.19
C ASP A 317 -6.62 16.93 22.26
N TYR A 318 -5.77 17.30 21.30
CA TYR A 318 -5.17 16.35 20.35
C TYR A 318 -4.38 15.24 21.07
N PHE A 319 -3.51 15.59 22.03
CA PHE A 319 -2.78 14.59 22.82
C PHE A 319 -3.70 13.72 23.66
N LEU A 320 -4.79 14.26 24.19
CA LEU A 320 -5.78 13.50 24.97
C LEU A 320 -6.58 12.53 24.12
N ILE A 321 -6.96 12.91 22.90
CA ILE A 321 -7.62 12.01 21.94
C ILE A 321 -6.69 10.82 21.63
N VAL A 322 -5.41 11.12 21.34
CA VAL A 322 -4.41 10.09 21.06
C VAL A 322 -4.18 9.18 22.26
N TRP A 323 -4.03 9.75 23.45
CA TRP A 323 -3.94 9.01 24.70
C TRP A 323 -5.14 8.10 24.93
N ASP A 324 -6.36 8.56 24.63
CA ASP A 324 -7.59 7.81 24.92
C ASP A 324 -7.73 6.55 24.06
N PHE A 325 -7.50 6.62 22.74
CA PHE A 325 -7.55 5.42 21.91
C PHE A 325 -6.40 4.46 22.21
N ILE A 326 -5.22 4.97 22.62
CA ILE A 326 -4.09 4.14 23.06
C ILE A 326 -4.42 3.45 24.40
N ARG A 327 -5.09 4.16 25.31
CA ARG A 327 -5.61 3.58 26.56
C ARG A 327 -6.64 2.49 26.26
N PHE A 328 -7.57 2.74 25.32
CA PHE A 328 -8.53 1.74 24.88
C PHE A 328 -7.84 0.49 24.34
N ALA A 329 -6.92 0.65 23.38
CA ALA A 329 -6.17 -0.46 22.80
C ALA A 329 -5.45 -1.29 23.88
N LYS A 330 -4.77 -0.64 24.84
CA LYS A 330 -4.16 -1.32 25.99
C LYS A 330 -5.18 -2.06 26.86
N SER A 331 -6.36 -1.48 27.09
CA SER A 331 -7.43 -2.14 27.87
C SER A 331 -8.03 -3.38 27.18
N GLN A 332 -7.95 -3.43 25.84
CA GLN A 332 -8.37 -4.58 25.03
C GLN A 332 -7.21 -5.55 24.75
N ASN A 333 -6.09 -5.41 25.46
CA ASN A 333 -4.86 -6.18 25.26
C ASN A 333 -4.38 -6.16 23.80
N ILE A 334 -4.52 -5.01 23.11
CA ILE A 334 -3.92 -4.79 21.79
C ILE A 334 -2.51 -4.29 22.02
N TYR A 335 -1.52 -5.00 21.48
CA TYR A 335 -0.13 -4.54 21.49
C TYR A 335 0.01 -3.25 20.67
N ILE A 336 0.77 -2.29 21.17
CA ILE A 336 0.99 -1.01 20.47
C ILE A 336 2.49 -0.89 20.21
N GLY A 337 2.85 -0.45 19.02
CA GLY A 337 4.24 -0.22 18.66
C GLY A 337 4.93 0.75 19.64
N PRO A 338 6.27 0.67 19.77
CA PRO A 338 7.03 1.53 20.69
C PRO A 338 7.01 3.01 20.31
N GLY A 339 6.53 3.35 19.11
CA GLY A 339 6.38 4.69 18.57
C GLY A 339 6.84 4.75 17.12
N ARG A 340 6.54 5.86 16.43
CA ARG A 340 6.96 6.09 15.06
C ARG A 340 7.26 7.56 14.84
N GLY A 341 8.19 7.83 13.92
CA GLY A 341 8.48 9.18 13.48
C GLY A 341 9.11 10.01 14.60
N SER A 342 8.84 11.31 14.60
CA SER A 342 9.37 12.21 15.62
C SER A 342 8.63 12.16 16.95
N ALA A 343 7.42 11.57 17.03
CA ALA A 343 6.63 11.52 18.26
C ALA A 343 7.38 10.86 19.44
N ALA A 344 8.32 9.95 19.15
CA ALA A 344 9.20 9.33 20.16
C ALA A 344 10.20 10.30 20.81
N GLY A 345 10.38 11.52 20.27
CA GLY A 345 11.20 12.57 20.88
C GLY A 345 10.50 13.37 21.99
N SER A 346 9.21 13.15 22.23
CA SER A 346 8.44 13.83 23.28
C SER A 346 8.38 13.02 24.57
N LEU A 347 8.78 13.65 25.67
CA LEU A 347 8.60 13.11 27.01
C LEU A 347 7.12 13.07 27.39
N VAL A 348 6.30 14.03 26.95
CA VAL A 348 4.83 14.00 27.13
C VAL A 348 4.24 12.75 26.49
N SER A 349 4.60 12.44 25.24
CA SER A 349 4.15 11.21 24.57
C SER A 349 4.58 9.95 25.32
N TYR A 350 5.79 9.91 25.87
CA TYR A 350 6.28 8.79 26.67
C TYR A 350 5.51 8.62 27.99
N CYS A 351 5.20 9.73 28.67
CA CYS A 351 4.43 9.75 29.92
C CYS A 351 2.99 9.28 29.75
N LEU A 352 2.34 9.71 28.67
CA LEU A 352 0.99 9.26 28.30
C LEU A 352 0.98 7.80 27.82
N GLY A 353 2.15 7.23 27.50
CA GLY A 353 2.27 5.90 26.94
C GLY A 353 1.86 5.83 25.47
N ILE A 354 1.89 6.98 24.77
CA ILE A 354 1.79 7.07 23.32
C ILE A 354 3.03 6.43 22.70
N THR A 355 4.21 6.72 23.27
CA THR A 355 5.46 6.06 22.94
C THR A 355 6.00 5.25 24.13
N HIS A 356 6.87 4.30 23.84
CA HIS A 356 7.54 3.45 24.83
C HIS A 356 9.06 3.64 24.85
N VAL A 357 9.59 4.55 24.04
CA VAL A 357 11.01 4.93 24.02
C VAL A 357 11.22 6.11 24.96
N ASP A 358 12.20 6.01 25.88
CA ASP A 358 12.59 7.14 26.74
C ASP A 358 13.42 8.17 25.91
N PRO A 359 12.89 9.37 25.67
CA PRO A 359 13.57 10.36 24.84
C PRO A 359 14.84 10.91 25.48
N LEU A 360 14.96 10.98 26.81
CA LEU A 360 16.16 11.50 27.45
C LEU A 360 17.28 10.46 27.44
N GLN A 361 16.95 9.18 27.71
CA GLN A 361 17.93 8.10 27.65
C GLN A 361 18.61 8.01 26.27
N TYR A 362 17.82 8.18 25.21
CA TYR A 362 18.30 8.13 23.83
C TYR A 362 18.50 9.52 23.23
N ASN A 363 18.72 10.60 24.00
CA ASN A 363 19.00 11.96 23.47
C ASN A 363 18.12 12.37 22.26
N LEU A 364 16.82 12.11 22.34
CA LEU A 364 15.82 12.45 21.32
C LEU A 364 15.26 13.85 21.56
N LEU A 365 15.04 14.59 20.48
CA LEU A 365 14.70 16.02 20.53
C LEU A 365 13.20 16.26 20.34
N PHE A 366 12.60 17.02 21.25
CA PHE A 366 11.19 17.41 21.18
C PHE A 366 10.94 18.39 20.04
N GLU A 367 11.85 19.32 19.78
CA GLU A 367 11.72 20.36 18.76
C GLU A 367 11.71 19.78 17.34
N ARG A 368 12.21 18.55 17.17
CA ARG A 368 12.09 17.81 15.91
C ARG A 368 10.66 17.30 15.69
N PHE A 369 9.90 17.09 16.76
CA PHE A 369 8.49 16.72 16.74
C PHE A 369 7.60 17.96 16.67
N LEU A 370 7.71 18.85 17.66
CA LEU A 370 6.91 20.07 17.76
C LEU A 370 7.85 21.26 17.95
N ASN A 371 7.91 22.13 16.95
CA ASN A 371 8.83 23.27 16.95
C ASN A 371 8.11 24.52 17.49
N PRO A 372 8.53 25.10 18.63
CA PRO A 372 7.86 26.25 19.22
C PRO A 372 7.93 27.53 18.36
N GLU A 373 8.92 27.63 17.45
CA GLU A 373 9.08 28.78 16.55
C GLU A 373 8.19 28.68 15.29
N ARG A 374 7.46 27.57 15.13
CA ARG A 374 6.57 27.36 13.98
C ARG A 374 5.31 26.63 14.41
N VAL A 375 4.18 27.32 14.32
CA VAL A 375 2.87 26.68 14.48
C VAL A 375 2.62 25.77 13.27
N SER A 376 2.78 24.48 13.47
CA SER A 376 2.41 23.42 12.54
C SER A 376 1.84 22.26 13.32
N MET A 377 0.82 21.63 12.78
CA MET A 377 0.13 20.55 13.47
C MET A 377 1.06 19.36 13.75
N PRO A 378 1.07 18.79 14.97
CA PRO A 378 1.81 17.56 15.25
C PRO A 378 1.16 16.37 14.54
N ASP A 379 1.99 15.46 14.01
CA ASP A 379 1.58 14.21 13.38
C ASP A 379 2.04 13.04 14.25
N ILE A 380 1.12 12.42 15.00
CA ILE A 380 1.38 11.23 15.82
C ILE A 380 0.85 9.99 15.12
N ASP A 381 1.76 9.31 14.44
CA ASP A 381 1.50 8.01 13.83
C ASP A 381 1.59 6.89 14.89
N THR A 382 0.60 6.00 14.93
CA THR A 382 0.60 4.85 15.85
C THR A 382 0.51 3.53 15.10
N ASP A 383 1.43 2.61 15.40
CA ASP A 383 1.47 1.27 14.81
C ASP A 383 0.68 0.27 15.68
N PHE A 384 -0.25 -0.46 15.07
CA PHE A 384 -1.07 -1.52 15.66
C PHE A 384 -0.88 -2.85 14.90
N PRO A 385 -1.17 -4.01 15.53
CA PRO A 385 -1.38 -5.26 14.81
C PRO A 385 -2.39 -5.08 13.68
N ASP A 386 -2.01 -5.51 12.47
CA ASP A 386 -2.82 -5.32 11.26
C ASP A 386 -4.20 -5.99 11.34
N ASN A 387 -4.30 -7.10 12.07
CA ASN A 387 -5.53 -7.85 12.31
C ASN A 387 -6.46 -7.25 13.38
N ARG A 388 -5.99 -6.29 14.19
CA ARG A 388 -6.76 -5.68 15.30
C ARG A 388 -6.87 -4.16 15.23
N ARG A 389 -6.23 -3.54 14.24
CA ARG A 389 -6.28 -2.08 14.01
C ARG A 389 -7.72 -1.57 13.91
N ASP A 390 -8.57 -2.29 13.19
CA ASP A 390 -9.93 -1.83 12.90
C ASP A 390 -10.80 -1.77 14.17
N GLU A 391 -10.49 -2.54 15.23
CA GLU A 391 -11.15 -2.42 16.55
C GLU A 391 -10.95 -1.02 17.16
N VAL A 392 -9.76 -0.45 16.99
CA VAL A 392 -9.43 0.90 17.51
C VAL A 392 -10.10 1.98 16.67
N ILE A 393 -10.18 1.77 15.36
CA ILE A 393 -10.88 2.66 14.44
C ILE A 393 -12.37 2.73 14.79
N GLU A 394 -13.00 1.58 15.00
CA GLU A 394 -14.42 1.51 15.38
C GLU A 394 -14.67 2.12 16.77
N TYR A 395 -13.75 1.99 17.73
CA TYR A 395 -13.84 2.70 19.01
C TYR A 395 -13.86 4.23 18.83
N VAL A 396 -12.94 4.77 18.01
CA VAL A 396 -12.86 6.21 17.75
C VAL A 396 -14.12 6.70 17.02
N LYS A 397 -14.60 5.94 16.02
CA LYS A 397 -15.88 6.24 15.34
C LYS A 397 -17.06 6.21 16.31
N GLY A 398 -17.10 5.25 17.24
CA GLY A 398 -18.14 5.17 18.26
C GLY A 398 -18.13 6.36 19.24
N LEU A 399 -16.94 6.87 19.59
CA LEU A 399 -16.79 7.97 20.54
C LEU A 399 -17.16 9.33 19.94
N TYR A 400 -16.71 9.62 18.72
CA TYR A 400 -16.93 10.91 18.06
C TYR A 400 -18.14 10.92 17.13
N GLY A 401 -18.64 9.76 16.72
CA GLY A 401 -19.75 9.59 15.77
C GLY A 401 -19.26 9.32 14.35
N SER A 402 -19.98 8.46 13.62
CA SER A 402 -19.64 8.04 12.25
C SER A 402 -19.59 9.19 11.24
N HIS A 403 -20.38 10.25 11.43
CA HIS A 403 -20.35 11.43 10.54
C HIS A 403 -19.20 12.40 10.82
N ARG A 404 -18.46 12.18 11.91
CA ARG A 404 -17.36 13.02 12.39
C ARG A 404 -15.98 12.35 12.26
N ALA A 405 -15.96 11.13 11.73
CA ALA A 405 -14.76 10.34 11.45
C ALA A 405 -14.88 9.72 10.05
N SER A 406 -13.88 9.90 9.20
CA SER A 406 -13.88 9.35 7.83
C SER A 406 -12.47 8.94 7.41
N HIS A 407 -12.37 7.99 6.49
CA HIS A 407 -11.08 7.68 5.89
C HIS A 407 -10.64 8.77 4.91
N ILE A 408 -9.35 8.82 4.58
CA ILE A 408 -8.85 9.69 3.52
C ILE A 408 -8.79 8.92 2.20
N ILE A 409 -9.20 9.53 1.09
CA ILE A 409 -9.01 8.92 -0.24
C ILE A 409 -7.58 9.02 -0.74
N THR A 410 -7.20 8.02 -1.52
CA THR A 410 -6.02 8.02 -2.38
C THR A 410 -6.42 7.57 -3.77
N PHE A 411 -5.68 8.03 -4.78
CA PHE A 411 -5.89 7.60 -6.16
C PHE A 411 -4.74 6.72 -6.61
N ASN A 412 -5.04 5.48 -6.95
CA ASN A 412 -4.08 4.61 -7.59
C ASN A 412 -3.93 5.03 -9.05
N THR A 413 -2.72 5.41 -9.45
CA THR A 413 -2.44 5.90 -10.81
C THR A 413 -2.06 4.77 -11.77
N LEU A 414 -2.19 5.02 -13.07
CA LEU A 414 -1.68 4.19 -14.16
C LEU A 414 -0.14 4.22 -14.20
N ALA A 415 0.52 3.47 -13.32
CA ALA A 415 1.97 3.32 -13.31
C ALA A 415 2.49 2.57 -14.55
N ALA A 416 3.78 2.72 -14.90
CA ALA A 416 4.39 2.20 -16.13
C ALA A 416 3.99 0.75 -16.52
N LYS A 417 4.01 -0.20 -15.57
CA LYS A 417 3.60 -1.60 -15.84
C LYS A 417 2.08 -1.76 -15.97
N GLN A 418 1.32 -1.02 -15.18
CA GLN A 418 -0.14 -1.08 -15.18
C GLN A 418 -0.71 -0.47 -16.46
N VAL A 419 -0.19 0.68 -16.90
CA VAL A 419 -0.63 1.33 -18.14
C VAL A 419 -0.36 0.46 -19.37
N LEU A 420 0.82 -0.18 -19.47
CA LEU A 420 1.11 -1.13 -20.55
C LEU A 420 0.15 -2.31 -20.58
N ARG A 421 -0.28 -2.79 -19.41
CA ARG A 421 -1.25 -3.89 -19.30
C ARG A 421 -2.64 -3.46 -19.75
N ASP A 422 -3.12 -2.36 -19.23
CA ASP A 422 -4.48 -1.90 -19.48
C ASP A 422 -4.65 -1.45 -20.93
N VAL A 423 -3.70 -0.68 -21.47
CA VAL A 423 -3.68 -0.30 -22.89
C VAL A 423 -3.49 -1.52 -23.78
N GLY A 424 -2.58 -2.43 -23.43
CA GLY A 424 -2.36 -3.66 -24.21
C GLY A 424 -3.60 -4.54 -24.30
N ARG A 425 -4.37 -4.67 -23.21
CA ARG A 425 -5.65 -5.39 -23.18
C ARG A 425 -6.70 -4.70 -24.03
N ALA A 426 -6.85 -3.37 -23.89
CA ALA A 426 -7.80 -2.59 -24.70
C ALA A 426 -7.48 -2.68 -26.21
N MET A 427 -6.21 -2.84 -26.57
CA MET A 427 -5.75 -3.04 -27.96
C MET A 427 -5.74 -4.52 -28.42
N ASN A 428 -6.33 -5.45 -27.66
CA ASN A 428 -6.36 -6.89 -27.96
C ASN A 428 -4.97 -7.56 -28.13
N ILE A 429 -3.93 -7.06 -27.45
CA ILE A 429 -2.61 -7.69 -27.42
C ILE A 429 -2.63 -8.89 -26.47
N SER A 430 -1.98 -10.00 -26.85
CA SER A 430 -1.99 -11.21 -26.02
C SER A 430 -1.33 -10.96 -24.65
N LEU A 431 -1.91 -11.53 -23.58
CA LEU A 431 -1.39 -11.38 -22.21
C LEU A 431 0.09 -11.82 -22.09
N ARG A 432 0.49 -12.84 -22.86
CA ARG A 432 1.88 -13.32 -22.89
C ARG A 432 2.86 -12.26 -23.38
N GLU A 433 2.48 -11.49 -24.40
CA GLU A 433 3.31 -10.41 -24.95
C GLU A 433 3.35 -9.21 -24.01
N ILE A 434 2.21 -8.85 -23.43
CA ILE A 434 2.11 -7.77 -22.43
C ILE A 434 3.02 -8.08 -21.23
N ASP A 435 2.96 -9.30 -20.69
CA ASP A 435 3.81 -9.69 -19.56
C ASP A 435 5.29 -9.70 -19.93
N SER A 436 5.64 -10.01 -21.17
CA SER A 436 7.01 -9.92 -21.68
C SER A 436 7.51 -8.48 -21.64
N LEU A 437 6.70 -7.51 -22.10
CA LEU A 437 7.02 -6.07 -22.04
C LEU A 437 7.12 -5.58 -20.60
N CYS A 438 6.17 -5.94 -19.73
CA CYS A 438 6.15 -5.51 -18.33
C CYS A 438 7.38 -6.00 -17.54
N LYS A 439 7.90 -7.18 -17.87
CA LYS A 439 9.14 -7.72 -17.25
C LYS A 439 10.40 -6.95 -17.65
N MET A 440 10.38 -6.21 -18.76
CA MET A 440 11.50 -5.37 -19.20
C MET A 440 11.51 -4.00 -18.52
N VAL A 441 10.42 -3.60 -17.87
CA VAL A 441 10.32 -2.37 -17.06
C VAL A 441 11.01 -2.59 -15.70
N PRO A 442 12.01 -1.78 -15.33
CA PRO A 442 12.70 -1.88 -14.05
C PRO A 442 11.75 -1.82 -12.86
N SER A 443 12.06 -2.56 -11.80
CA SER A 443 11.31 -2.53 -10.54
C SER A 443 11.92 -1.51 -9.60
N MET A 444 11.73 -0.22 -9.90
CA MET A 444 12.15 0.90 -9.04
C MET A 444 10.98 1.86 -8.77
N PRO A 445 10.94 2.54 -7.61
CA PRO A 445 9.88 3.49 -7.30
C PRO A 445 9.82 4.62 -8.34
N LYS A 446 8.60 4.99 -8.75
CA LYS A 446 8.34 6.08 -9.72
C LYS A 446 9.06 5.92 -11.07
N VAL A 447 9.30 4.67 -11.50
CA VAL A 447 9.80 4.41 -12.86
C VAL A 447 8.78 4.88 -13.90
N THR A 448 9.26 5.55 -14.95
CA THR A 448 8.44 6.00 -16.08
C THR A 448 8.72 5.18 -17.33
N LEU A 449 7.79 5.21 -18.27
CA LEU A 449 7.98 4.61 -19.58
C LEU A 449 9.11 5.28 -20.38
N ASP A 450 9.25 6.60 -20.28
CA ASP A 450 10.35 7.35 -20.90
C ASP A 450 11.71 6.91 -20.36
N TYR A 451 11.85 6.86 -19.03
CA TYR A 451 13.07 6.36 -18.40
C TYR A 451 13.40 4.95 -18.88
N THR A 452 12.39 4.07 -18.95
CA THR A 452 12.59 2.69 -19.40
C THR A 452 13.04 2.63 -20.86
N TYR A 453 12.47 3.47 -21.73
CA TYR A 453 12.83 3.52 -23.15
C TYR A 453 14.27 4.00 -23.36
N GLU A 454 14.73 4.98 -22.58
CA GLU A 454 16.09 5.51 -22.65
C GLU A 454 17.13 4.56 -22.06
N ASN A 455 16.80 3.87 -20.96
CA ASN A 455 17.76 3.08 -20.18
C ASN A 455 17.74 1.57 -20.49
N SER A 456 16.74 1.06 -21.22
CA SER A 456 16.63 -0.36 -21.58
C SER A 456 16.66 -0.56 -23.10
N ALA A 457 17.85 -0.88 -23.64
CA ALA A 457 18.03 -1.14 -25.06
C ALA A 457 17.10 -2.25 -25.59
N ARG A 458 16.84 -3.29 -24.79
CA ARG A 458 15.93 -4.39 -25.14
C ARG A 458 14.49 -3.92 -25.25
N PHE A 459 14.03 -3.09 -24.31
CA PHE A 459 12.68 -2.54 -24.34
C PHE A 459 12.51 -1.64 -25.57
N LYS A 460 13.47 -0.73 -25.81
CA LYS A 460 13.51 0.13 -26.98
C LYS A 460 13.44 -0.65 -28.30
N GLN A 461 14.24 -1.71 -28.43
CA GLN A 461 14.23 -2.57 -29.62
C GLN A 461 12.87 -3.25 -29.81
N LYS A 462 12.25 -3.76 -28.73
CA LYS A 462 10.94 -4.43 -28.80
C LYS A 462 9.81 -3.46 -29.15
N ILE A 463 9.80 -2.25 -28.57
CA ILE A 463 8.83 -1.21 -28.95
C ILE A 463 9.00 -0.83 -30.43
N ASN A 464 10.23 -0.70 -30.90
CA ASN A 464 10.51 -0.30 -32.27
C ASN A 464 10.30 -1.41 -33.32
N SER A 465 10.04 -2.66 -32.89
CA SER A 465 9.94 -3.82 -33.79
C SER A 465 8.62 -3.93 -34.56
N SER A 466 7.57 -3.21 -34.13
CA SER A 466 6.26 -3.24 -34.79
C SER A 466 5.53 -1.91 -34.60
N GLN A 467 4.75 -1.50 -35.60
CA GLN A 467 3.88 -0.33 -35.51
C GLN A 467 2.86 -0.46 -34.36
N LEU A 468 2.37 -1.68 -34.09
CA LEU A 468 1.46 -1.96 -32.99
C LEU A 468 2.08 -1.60 -31.63
N TYR A 469 3.36 -1.98 -31.39
CA TYR A 469 4.03 -1.67 -30.13
C TYR A 469 4.44 -0.20 -30.02
N ARG A 470 4.77 0.47 -31.12
CA ARG A 470 4.99 1.93 -31.13
C ARG A 470 3.72 2.67 -30.74
N LYS A 471 2.57 2.24 -31.28
CA LYS A 471 1.25 2.77 -30.96
C LYS A 471 0.88 2.53 -29.49
N LEU A 472 1.04 1.29 -29.01
CA LEU A 472 0.89 0.93 -27.60
C LEU A 472 1.70 1.86 -26.69
N PHE A 473 2.98 2.07 -27.02
CA PHE A 473 3.88 2.90 -26.22
C PHE A 473 3.48 4.38 -26.24
N ALA A 474 3.12 4.93 -27.41
CA ALA A 474 2.69 6.33 -27.54
C ALA A 474 1.42 6.62 -26.71
N ILE A 475 0.41 5.76 -26.80
CA ILE A 475 -0.82 5.87 -26.00
C ILE A 475 -0.49 5.67 -24.52
N SER A 476 0.28 4.64 -24.18
CA SER A 476 0.65 4.35 -22.79
C SER A 476 1.40 5.51 -22.12
N LYS A 477 2.24 6.23 -22.87
CA LYS A 477 2.96 7.41 -22.38
C LYS A 477 2.01 8.57 -22.06
N GLN A 478 0.97 8.78 -22.88
CA GLN A 478 -0.01 9.84 -22.64
C GLN A 478 -0.92 9.53 -21.44
N LEU A 479 -1.20 8.25 -21.19
CA LEU A 479 -2.06 7.80 -20.09
C LEU A 479 -1.29 7.50 -18.78
N GLU A 480 0.05 7.48 -18.81
CA GLU A 480 0.89 7.23 -17.63
C GLU A 480 0.64 8.29 -16.54
N GLY A 481 0.42 7.84 -15.31
CA GLY A 481 0.22 8.71 -14.16
C GLY A 481 -1.22 9.21 -13.94
N LEU A 482 -2.16 8.96 -14.86
CA LEU A 482 -3.57 9.30 -14.65
C LEU A 482 -4.18 8.45 -13.52
N PRO A 483 -5.11 9.01 -12.71
CA PRO A 483 -5.81 8.25 -11.67
C PRO A 483 -6.73 7.19 -12.30
N ARG A 484 -6.65 5.95 -11.78
CA ARG A 484 -7.38 4.78 -12.30
C ARG A 484 -8.60 4.42 -11.47
N HIS A 485 -8.46 4.40 -10.15
CA HIS A 485 -9.53 4.08 -9.19
C HIS A 485 -9.28 4.80 -7.86
N ALA A 486 -10.36 5.09 -7.15
CA ALA A 486 -10.34 5.53 -5.77
C ALA A 486 -10.03 4.35 -4.84
N SER A 487 -9.20 4.61 -3.84
CA SER A 487 -8.78 3.66 -2.80
C SER A 487 -8.68 4.36 -1.46
N LEU A 488 -8.73 3.61 -0.36
CA LEU A 488 -8.51 4.17 0.97
C LEU A 488 -7.02 4.45 1.22
N HIS A 489 -6.72 5.59 1.84
CA HIS A 489 -5.41 5.82 2.45
C HIS A 489 -5.19 4.74 3.51
N ALA A 490 -4.07 4.03 3.42
CA ALA A 490 -3.82 2.84 4.24
C ALA A 490 -3.83 3.11 5.76
N ALA A 491 -3.62 4.37 6.19
CA ALA A 491 -3.51 4.75 7.59
C ALA A 491 -4.45 5.88 8.03
N GLY A 492 -4.92 6.72 7.11
CA GLY A 492 -5.37 8.06 7.44
C GLY A 492 -6.86 8.12 7.75
N ILE A 493 -7.17 8.48 8.98
CA ILE A 493 -8.53 8.82 9.42
C ILE A 493 -8.56 10.30 9.77
N VAL A 494 -9.56 11.01 9.27
CA VAL A 494 -9.83 12.38 9.67
C VAL A 494 -10.87 12.43 10.77
N LEU A 495 -10.65 13.30 11.75
CA LEU A 495 -11.60 13.61 12.81
C LEU A 495 -11.98 15.09 12.80
N SER A 496 -13.24 15.37 13.11
CA SER A 496 -13.80 16.72 13.19
C SER A 496 -14.80 16.83 14.34
N ASN A 497 -14.94 18.03 14.93
CA ASN A 497 -16.06 18.29 15.84
C ASN A 497 -17.41 18.41 15.09
N ASP A 498 -17.37 18.81 13.83
CA ASP A 498 -18.53 18.95 12.96
C ASP A 498 -18.62 17.79 11.97
N ALA A 499 -19.77 17.63 11.29
CA ALA A 499 -19.89 16.59 10.25
C ALA A 499 -18.87 16.83 9.14
N ILE A 500 -18.09 15.81 8.77
CA ILE A 500 -17.02 15.97 7.76
C ILE A 500 -17.60 16.43 6.42
N SER A 501 -18.81 15.95 6.07
CA SER A 501 -19.55 16.35 4.87
C SER A 501 -19.85 17.86 4.78
N SER A 502 -19.71 18.62 5.87
CA SER A 502 -19.86 20.09 5.86
C SER A 502 -18.64 20.83 5.30
N VAL A 503 -17.46 20.21 5.34
CA VAL A 503 -16.18 20.82 4.92
C VAL A 503 -15.49 20.06 3.79
N CYS A 504 -15.83 18.78 3.60
CA CYS A 504 -15.24 17.92 2.57
C CYS A 504 -16.30 16.94 2.02
N PRO A 505 -16.44 16.79 0.69
CA PRO A 505 -17.32 15.78 0.13
C PRO A 505 -16.82 14.37 0.46
N LEU A 506 -17.75 13.41 0.56
CA LEU A 506 -17.47 12.01 0.91
C LEU A 506 -17.83 11.05 -0.24
N ILE A 507 -17.25 9.85 -0.22
CA ILE A 507 -17.50 8.73 -1.15
C ILE A 507 -17.37 7.40 -0.41
N ASP A 508 -18.29 6.45 -0.67
CA ASP A 508 -18.18 5.08 -0.20
C ASP A 508 -17.22 4.29 -1.11
N VAL A 509 -16.14 3.76 -0.51
CA VAL A 509 -15.14 2.95 -1.23
C VAL A 509 -15.45 1.46 -1.09
N ASP A 510 -16.03 1.06 0.04
CA ASP A 510 -16.49 -0.30 0.31
C ASP A 510 -17.74 -0.23 1.23
N ALA A 511 -18.43 -1.35 1.42
CA ALA A 511 -19.66 -1.42 2.21
C ALA A 511 -19.45 -0.90 3.64
N GLY A 512 -20.08 0.23 3.97
CA GLY A 512 -19.98 0.88 5.28
C GLY A 512 -18.68 1.66 5.52
N ILE A 513 -17.82 1.84 4.51
CA ILE A 513 -16.57 2.59 4.62
C ILE A 513 -16.59 3.81 3.69
N SER A 514 -16.83 4.97 4.28
CA SER A 514 -16.73 6.27 3.60
C SER A 514 -15.32 6.85 3.71
N ALA A 515 -14.91 7.56 2.66
CA ALA A 515 -13.69 8.33 2.58
C ALA A 515 -13.97 9.77 2.12
N THR A 516 -13.05 10.69 2.43
CA THR A 516 -13.03 12.03 1.83
C THR A 516 -12.91 11.94 0.32
N GLN A 517 -13.37 12.94 -0.43
CA GLN A 517 -13.10 13.01 -1.87
C GLN A 517 -11.81 13.76 -2.19
N PHE A 518 -11.25 14.51 -1.24
CA PHE A 518 -9.97 15.20 -1.37
C PHE A 518 -8.83 14.37 -0.77
N THR A 519 -7.66 14.42 -1.42
CA THR A 519 -6.46 13.73 -0.94
C THR A 519 -5.93 14.37 0.35
N MET A 520 -5.03 13.64 1.01
CA MET A 520 -4.34 14.05 2.24
C MET A 520 -3.75 15.47 2.19
N ASP A 521 -3.32 15.92 1.00
CA ASP A 521 -2.65 17.21 0.79
C ASP A 521 -3.49 18.43 1.22
N TYR A 522 -4.83 18.28 1.25
CA TYR A 522 -5.76 19.38 1.53
C TYR A 522 -6.43 19.28 2.91
N MET A 523 -6.21 18.20 3.66
CA MET A 523 -6.92 17.99 4.94
C MET A 523 -6.56 19.05 5.98
N GLU A 524 -5.27 19.41 6.09
CA GLU A 524 -4.79 20.42 7.04
C GLU A 524 -5.38 21.81 6.74
N GLU A 525 -5.50 22.18 5.46
CA GLU A 525 -6.11 23.45 5.02
C GLU A 525 -7.59 23.55 5.41
N LEU A 526 -8.30 22.41 5.41
CA LEU A 526 -9.70 22.31 5.83
C LEU A 526 -9.87 22.23 7.36
N GLY A 527 -8.78 22.27 8.13
CA GLY A 527 -8.81 22.08 9.59
C GLY A 527 -9.09 20.65 10.04
N LEU A 528 -9.06 19.69 9.12
CA LEU A 528 -9.32 18.28 9.43
C LEU A 528 -8.06 17.61 9.98
N ILE A 529 -8.18 17.04 11.17
CA ILE A 529 -7.07 16.35 11.82
C ILE A 529 -6.88 14.99 11.20
N LYS A 530 -5.72 14.73 10.62
CA LYS A 530 -5.31 13.38 10.26
C LYS A 530 -4.79 12.63 11.51
N MET A 531 -5.28 11.43 11.71
CA MET A 531 -4.70 10.43 12.60
C MET A 531 -4.37 9.18 11.82
N ASP A 532 -3.10 8.77 11.88
CA ASP A 532 -2.61 7.61 11.15
C ASP A 532 -2.62 6.36 12.05
N PHE A 533 -3.59 5.48 11.79
CA PHE A 533 -3.69 4.15 12.37
C PHE A 533 -3.01 3.16 11.42
N LEU A 534 -1.77 2.77 11.70
CA LEU A 534 -1.03 1.86 10.82
C LEU A 534 -1.20 0.41 11.27
N GLY A 535 -1.51 -0.47 10.32
CA GLY A 535 -1.41 -1.91 10.52
C GLY A 535 0.01 -2.38 10.21
N LEU A 536 0.73 -2.89 11.21
CA LEU A 536 2.04 -3.49 11.04
C LEU A 536 2.00 -4.97 11.39
N ARG A 537 2.12 -5.81 10.36
CA ARG A 537 2.15 -7.27 10.49
C ARG A 537 3.18 -7.81 11.48
N ASN A 538 4.31 -7.13 11.64
CA ASN A 538 5.33 -7.53 12.61
C ASN A 538 4.84 -7.38 14.06
N LEU A 539 3.97 -6.39 14.34
CA LEU A 539 3.32 -6.28 15.65
C LEU A 539 2.31 -7.41 15.85
N THR A 540 1.60 -7.83 14.81
CA THR A 540 0.74 -9.03 14.86
C THR A 540 1.54 -10.27 15.24
N ILE A 541 2.70 -10.48 14.63
CA ILE A 541 3.59 -11.60 14.98
C ILE A 541 4.04 -11.49 16.44
N ILE A 542 4.48 -10.32 16.90
CA ILE A 542 4.89 -10.13 18.29
C ILE A 542 3.72 -10.42 19.25
N ASP A 543 2.55 -9.84 18.99
CA ASP A 543 1.35 -9.95 19.82
C ASP A 543 0.89 -11.42 19.93
N GLU A 544 0.79 -12.13 18.80
CA GLU A 544 0.44 -13.55 18.80
C GLU A 544 1.47 -14.40 19.57
N VAL A 545 2.76 -14.17 19.38
CA VAL A 545 3.81 -14.93 20.08
C VAL A 545 3.73 -14.70 21.59
N VAL A 546 3.60 -13.45 22.02
CA VAL A 546 3.47 -13.10 23.43
C VAL A 546 2.20 -13.72 24.03
N ASN A 547 1.08 -13.68 23.32
CA ASN A 547 -0.18 -14.30 23.75
C ASN A 547 -0.07 -15.82 23.86
N LEU A 548 0.61 -16.49 22.93
CA LEU A 548 0.86 -17.94 23.00
C LEU A 548 1.76 -18.30 24.19
N ILE A 549 2.84 -17.55 24.41
CA ILE A 549 3.75 -17.75 25.56
C ILE A 549 2.99 -17.57 26.87
N ASN A 550 2.21 -16.48 27.00
CA ASN A 550 1.49 -16.14 28.23
C ASN A 550 0.31 -17.07 28.53
N ARG A 551 -0.19 -17.79 27.53
CA ARG A 551 -1.19 -18.84 27.72
C ARG A 551 -0.58 -20.14 28.21
N ASP A 552 0.59 -20.50 27.68
CA ASP A 552 1.22 -21.80 27.94
C ASP A 552 2.15 -21.78 29.17
N HIS A 553 2.51 -20.60 29.70
CA HIS A 553 3.41 -20.44 30.84
C HIS A 553 2.81 -19.58 31.97
N GLU A 554 3.11 -19.91 33.22
CA GLU A 554 2.67 -19.16 34.40
C GLU A 554 3.34 -17.78 34.50
N ASN A 555 4.62 -17.69 34.14
CA ASN A 555 5.36 -16.43 34.11
C ASN A 555 5.02 -15.65 32.85
N LYS A 556 4.19 -14.62 32.98
CA LYS A 556 3.80 -13.76 31.87
C LYS A 556 4.99 -12.93 31.38
N LEU A 557 5.28 -13.02 30.10
CA LEU A 557 6.21 -12.17 29.36
C LEU A 557 5.55 -10.82 29.08
N ASP A 558 6.17 -9.75 29.55
CA ASP A 558 5.92 -8.39 29.09
C ASP A 558 7.01 -7.99 28.09
N ILE A 559 6.63 -7.92 26.82
CA ILE A 559 7.54 -7.62 25.71
C ILE A 559 8.15 -6.21 25.78
N MET A 560 7.52 -5.28 26.50
CA MET A 560 8.03 -3.91 26.65
C MET A 560 9.12 -3.79 27.72
N HIS A 561 9.27 -4.81 28.59
CA HIS A 561 10.24 -4.81 29.69
C HIS A 561 11.36 -5.85 29.50
N ILE A 562 11.55 -6.35 28.28
CA ILE A 562 12.65 -7.28 27.98
C ILE A 562 14.02 -6.62 28.15
N PRO A 563 15.05 -7.36 28.59
CA PRO A 563 16.40 -6.81 28.71
C PRO A 563 16.97 -6.48 27.33
N LEU A 564 17.58 -5.29 27.16
CA LEU A 564 18.19 -4.82 25.90
C LEU A 564 19.66 -5.26 25.71
N ASN A 565 20.15 -6.14 26.57
CA ASN A 565 21.51 -6.68 26.58
C ASN A 565 21.54 -8.22 26.57
N ASP A 566 20.47 -8.87 26.08
CA ASP A 566 20.38 -10.33 26.06
C ASP A 566 21.43 -10.97 25.13
N LYS A 567 22.26 -11.84 25.69
CA LYS A 567 23.38 -12.47 24.98
C LYS A 567 22.89 -13.37 23.83
N LYS A 568 21.78 -14.10 24.01
CA LYS A 568 21.25 -14.99 22.97
C LYS A 568 20.74 -14.21 21.76
N THR A 569 20.10 -13.08 22.03
CA THR A 569 19.60 -12.15 21.00
C THR A 569 20.75 -11.59 20.15
N PHE A 570 21.81 -11.07 20.77
CA PHE A 570 22.96 -10.57 20.02
C PHE A 570 23.73 -11.68 19.31
N ALA A 571 23.86 -12.87 19.91
CA ALA A 571 24.47 -14.02 19.24
C ALA A 571 23.71 -14.40 17.95
N LEU A 572 22.38 -14.37 17.97
CA LEU A 572 21.53 -14.59 16.80
C LEU A 572 21.78 -13.53 15.71
N ILE A 573 21.83 -12.25 16.08
CA ILE A 573 22.06 -11.15 15.14
C ILE A 573 23.49 -11.22 14.56
N GLN A 574 24.50 -11.54 15.37
CA GLN A 574 25.89 -11.69 14.95
C GLN A 574 26.10 -12.90 14.04
N ALA A 575 25.36 -13.98 14.28
CA ALA A 575 25.29 -15.14 13.38
C ALA A 575 24.50 -14.84 12.09
N VAL A 576 23.86 -13.68 12.00
CA VAL A 576 23.07 -13.20 10.85
C VAL A 576 21.89 -14.13 10.55
N ASP A 577 21.35 -14.73 11.61
CA ASP A 577 20.11 -15.50 11.58
C ASP A 577 18.90 -14.57 11.73
N THR A 578 18.79 -13.60 10.82
CA THR A 578 17.81 -12.52 10.89
C THR A 578 16.63 -12.68 9.91
N VAL A 579 16.48 -13.84 9.27
CA VAL A 579 15.29 -14.15 8.46
C VAL A 579 14.03 -14.10 9.35
N GLY A 580 13.00 -13.36 8.92
CA GLY A 580 11.80 -13.10 9.71
C GLY A 580 11.94 -12.03 10.79
N VAL A 581 13.10 -11.36 10.90
CA VAL A 581 13.32 -10.27 11.87
C VAL A 581 13.20 -8.91 11.16
N PHE A 582 12.20 -8.13 11.56
CA PHE A 582 11.88 -6.83 10.95
C PHE A 582 13.10 -5.94 10.72
N GLN A 583 13.15 -5.27 9.56
CA GLN A 583 14.25 -4.42 9.05
C GLN A 583 15.59 -5.14 8.80
N LEU A 584 15.81 -6.34 9.34
CA LEU A 584 17.10 -7.04 9.33
C LEU A 584 17.18 -8.21 8.34
N GLU A 585 16.15 -8.42 7.51
CA GLU A 585 16.03 -9.63 6.67
C GLU A 585 16.73 -9.55 5.31
N SER A 586 16.94 -8.35 4.76
CA SER A 586 17.47 -8.21 3.39
C SER A 586 18.92 -8.67 3.28
N GLU A 587 19.33 -9.22 2.13
CA GLU A 587 20.70 -9.75 1.98
C GLU A 587 21.78 -8.68 2.14
N GLY A 588 21.55 -7.46 1.64
CA GLY A 588 22.50 -6.38 1.86
C GLY A 588 22.59 -5.97 3.34
N MET A 589 21.47 -6.02 4.08
CA MET A 589 21.47 -5.80 5.51
C MET A 589 22.21 -6.91 6.26
N LYS A 590 21.98 -8.17 5.90
CA LYS A 590 22.74 -9.32 6.40
C LYS A 590 24.25 -9.17 6.17
N ASN A 591 24.65 -8.67 4.99
CA ASN A 591 26.06 -8.38 4.70
C ASN A 591 26.63 -7.30 5.63
N LEU A 592 25.86 -6.25 5.94
CA LEU A 592 26.25 -5.22 6.90
C LEU A 592 26.42 -5.82 8.30
N LEU A 593 25.43 -6.59 8.77
CA LEU A 593 25.46 -7.26 10.08
C LEU A 593 26.69 -8.17 10.23
N ARG A 594 27.06 -8.95 9.18
CA ARG A 594 28.26 -9.81 9.20
C ARG A 594 29.55 -9.02 9.45
N LYS A 595 29.65 -7.81 8.89
CA LYS A 595 30.81 -6.93 9.05
C LYS A 595 30.78 -6.17 10.38
N MET A 596 29.61 -5.65 10.74
CA MET A 596 29.39 -4.80 11.92
C MET A 596 29.46 -5.58 13.23
N LYS A 597 28.95 -6.82 13.24
CA LYS A 597 28.80 -7.68 14.43
C LYS A 597 28.19 -6.93 15.63
N PRO A 598 26.92 -6.53 15.57
CA PRO A 598 26.26 -5.77 16.63
C PRO A 598 26.42 -6.40 18.02
N THR A 599 26.69 -5.58 19.03
CA THR A 599 26.91 -5.99 20.43
C THR A 599 26.01 -5.28 21.42
N CYS A 600 25.37 -4.18 21.02
CA CYS A 600 24.45 -3.41 21.87
C CYS A 600 23.26 -2.91 21.06
N PHE A 601 22.24 -2.38 21.74
CA PHE A 601 21.03 -1.89 21.09
C PHE A 601 21.29 -0.73 20.11
N GLU A 602 22.18 0.21 20.46
CA GLU A 602 22.55 1.33 19.57
C GLU A 602 23.12 0.87 18.23
N ASP A 603 23.77 -0.30 18.18
CA ASP A 603 24.23 -0.88 16.91
C ASP A 603 23.07 -1.22 15.97
N ILE A 604 21.94 -1.70 16.51
CA ILE A 604 20.74 -2.00 15.74
C ILE A 604 20.13 -0.68 15.24
N VAL A 605 20.08 0.34 16.09
CA VAL A 605 19.58 1.68 15.74
C VAL A 605 20.41 2.30 14.62
N ALA A 606 21.75 2.18 14.65
CA ALA A 606 22.64 2.65 13.60
C ALA A 606 22.50 1.83 12.30
N THR A 607 22.34 0.51 12.42
CA THR A 607 22.14 -0.39 11.27
C THR A 607 20.91 0.00 10.45
N VAL A 608 19.78 0.27 11.12
CA VAL A 608 18.50 0.69 10.49
C VAL A 608 18.63 2.06 9.79
N ALA A 609 19.46 2.95 10.33
CA ALA A 609 19.70 4.28 9.77
C ALA A 609 20.67 4.25 8.57
N LEU A 610 21.75 3.47 8.66
CA LEU A 610 22.83 3.42 7.67
C LEU A 610 22.44 2.66 6.39
N PHE A 611 21.64 1.61 6.50
CA PHE A 611 21.31 0.75 5.35
C PHE A 611 20.18 1.32 4.47
N ARG A 612 20.38 2.55 3.98
CA ARG A 612 19.46 3.27 3.08
C ARG A 612 20.25 4.01 1.97
N PRO A 613 19.64 4.26 0.79
CA PRO A 613 20.27 5.05 -0.26
C PRO A 613 20.73 6.41 0.28
N GLY A 614 22.02 6.75 0.08
CA GLY A 614 22.66 7.91 0.69
C GLY A 614 23.55 7.51 1.87
N PRO A 615 23.01 7.27 3.09
CA PRO A 615 23.82 6.85 4.25
C PRO A 615 24.67 5.61 4.04
N MET A 616 24.30 4.73 3.09
CA MET A 616 25.09 3.54 2.73
C MET A 616 26.52 3.86 2.32
N GLU A 617 26.78 5.04 1.78
CA GLU A 617 28.14 5.50 1.41
C GLU A 617 29.05 5.65 2.63
N ASN A 618 28.48 5.91 3.81
CA ASN A 618 29.23 6.07 5.06
C ASN A 618 29.50 4.74 5.77
N ILE A 619 28.92 3.63 5.31
CA ILE A 619 29.11 2.30 5.94
C ILE A 619 30.59 1.90 6.05
N PRO A 620 31.42 2.03 4.99
CA PRO A 620 32.83 1.64 5.08
C PRO A 620 33.59 2.42 6.15
N GLU A 621 33.42 3.75 6.18
CA GLU A 621 34.07 4.64 7.16
C GLU A 621 33.59 4.35 8.59
N TYR A 622 32.28 4.14 8.77
CA TYR A 622 31.69 3.77 10.06
C TYR A 622 32.28 2.46 10.59
N LEU A 623 32.37 1.43 9.73
CA LEU A 623 32.95 0.13 10.09
C LEU A 623 34.44 0.23 10.42
N GLU A 624 35.20 1.03 9.66
CA GLU A 624 36.62 1.24 9.89
C GLU A 624 36.90 1.93 11.23
N ARG A 625 36.16 3.00 11.53
CA ARG A 625 36.28 3.75 12.78
C ARG A 625 35.83 2.96 13.99
N ARG A 626 34.79 2.14 13.84
CA ARG A 626 34.36 1.19 14.87
C ARG A 626 35.43 0.14 15.17
N ALA A 627 36.03 -0.44 14.13
CA ALA A 627 37.08 -1.44 14.28
C ALA A 627 38.38 -0.84 14.84
N ASN A 628 38.65 0.44 14.55
CA ASN A 628 39.85 1.15 14.95
C ASN A 628 39.50 2.47 15.67
N PRO A 629 39.22 2.44 16.99
CA PRO A 629 38.85 3.64 17.74
C PRO A 629 39.86 4.80 17.64
N GLN A 630 41.13 4.53 17.34
CA GLN A 630 42.16 5.55 17.15
C GLN A 630 42.01 6.37 15.86
N LYS A 631 41.23 5.88 14.89
CA LYS A 631 40.92 6.60 13.64
C LYS A 631 39.68 7.51 13.79
N VAL A 632 39.05 7.53 14.95
CA VAL A 632 37.92 8.42 15.23
C VAL A 632 38.47 9.82 15.43
N ASP A 633 38.34 10.64 14.40
CA ASP A 633 38.63 12.06 14.47
C ASP A 633 37.34 12.85 14.70
N TYR A 634 37.36 13.72 15.72
CA TYR A 634 36.26 14.64 16.01
C TYR A 634 36.69 16.03 15.56
N ILE A 635 35.92 16.63 14.65
CA ILE A 635 36.16 17.96 14.08
C ILE A 635 36.43 19.01 15.17
N HIS A 636 35.77 18.88 16.31
CA HIS A 636 36.03 19.67 17.51
C HIS A 636 35.70 18.86 18.79
N PRO A 637 36.44 19.00 19.90
CA PRO A 637 36.18 18.27 21.15
C PRO A 637 34.75 18.41 21.70
N LEU A 638 34.14 19.59 21.55
CA LEU A 638 32.75 19.85 21.97
C LEU A 638 31.70 19.03 21.19
N LEU A 639 32.04 18.47 20.03
CA LEU A 639 31.14 17.64 19.25
C LEU A 639 31.21 16.16 19.64
N LYS A 640 32.19 15.77 20.45
CA LYS A 640 32.36 14.38 20.90
C LYS A 640 31.09 13.81 21.58
N PRO A 641 30.43 14.50 22.53
CA PRO A 641 29.22 13.97 23.17
C PRO A 641 28.04 13.75 22.21
N ILE A 642 28.02 14.44 21.07
CA ILE A 642 26.96 14.33 20.06
C ILE A 642 27.24 13.16 19.10
N LEU A 643 28.51 12.95 18.76
CA LEU A 643 28.94 12.05 17.69
C LEU A 643 29.60 10.75 18.20
N GLU A 644 29.73 10.56 19.51
CA GLU A 644 30.39 9.38 20.10
C GLU A 644 29.73 8.07 19.68
N ASN A 645 28.40 7.99 19.74
CA ASN A 645 27.64 6.79 19.40
C ASN A 645 27.66 6.47 17.89
N THR A 646 28.18 7.39 17.08
CA THR A 646 28.33 7.24 15.63
C THR A 646 29.77 7.36 15.17
N TYR A 647 30.74 7.22 16.08
CA TYR A 647 32.17 7.24 15.80
C TYR A 647 32.61 8.49 14.99
N GLY A 648 32.08 9.66 15.35
CA GLY A 648 32.44 10.94 14.72
C GLY A 648 31.71 11.22 13.38
N ILE A 649 30.83 10.34 12.93
CA ILE A 649 30.09 10.50 11.66
C ILE A 649 28.68 11.03 11.95
N MET A 650 28.25 12.07 11.24
CA MET A 650 26.87 12.56 11.32
C MET A 650 25.93 11.62 10.56
N ILE A 651 25.10 10.88 11.30
CA ILE A 651 24.10 9.95 10.74
C ILE A 651 22.69 10.50 10.96
N TYR A 652 22.45 11.18 12.08
CA TYR A 652 21.11 11.57 12.50
C TYR A 652 20.81 13.06 12.30
N GLN A 653 19.53 13.37 12.06
CA GLN A 653 19.03 14.74 11.98
C GLN A 653 19.17 15.47 13.32
N GLU A 654 18.93 14.75 14.42
CA GLU A 654 19.05 15.27 15.78
C GLU A 654 20.52 15.67 16.09
N GLN A 655 21.50 14.94 15.57
CA GLN A 655 22.92 15.32 15.71
C GLN A 655 23.22 16.64 15.00
N ILE A 656 22.70 16.84 13.79
CA ILE A 656 22.86 18.10 13.05
C ILE A 656 22.26 19.27 13.85
N MET A 657 21.09 19.07 14.45
CA MET A 657 20.44 20.08 15.28
C MET A 657 21.28 20.42 16.52
N GLN A 658 21.83 19.41 17.19
CA GLN A 658 22.70 19.60 18.36
C GLN A 658 24.03 20.27 17.98
N VAL A 659 24.63 19.95 16.83
CA VAL A 659 25.84 20.62 16.33
C VAL A 659 25.57 22.11 16.12
N ALA A 660 24.43 22.47 15.50
CA ALA A 660 24.04 23.86 15.30
C ALA A 660 23.78 24.60 16.63
N GLN A 661 23.18 23.94 17.62
CA GLN A 661 23.00 24.51 18.96
C GLN A 661 24.34 24.77 19.65
N VAL A 662 25.25 23.78 19.65
CA VAL A 662 26.53 23.87 20.34
C VAL A 662 27.45 24.87 19.67
N MET A 663 27.64 24.78 18.35
CA MET A 663 28.58 25.63 17.62
C MET A 663 28.03 27.02 17.30
N ALA A 664 26.83 27.12 16.73
CA ALA A 664 26.26 28.39 16.29
C ALA A 664 25.37 29.08 17.33
N GLY A 665 25.08 28.43 18.47
CA GLY A 665 24.20 29.00 19.49
C GLY A 665 22.73 29.07 19.06
N PHE A 666 22.33 28.30 18.05
CA PHE A 666 20.93 28.23 17.62
C PHE A 666 20.06 27.66 18.74
N SER A 667 18.83 28.16 18.86
CA SER A 667 17.76 27.42 19.53
C SER A 667 17.53 26.09 18.79
N LEU A 668 17.01 25.08 19.48
CA LEU A 668 16.66 23.81 18.84
C LEU A 668 15.55 23.99 17.79
N GLY A 669 14.66 24.96 17.98
CA GLY A 669 13.65 25.36 16.98
C GLY A 669 14.28 25.91 15.68
N LYS A 670 15.23 26.84 15.80
CA LYS A 670 15.98 27.36 14.65
C LYS A 670 16.84 26.27 13.99
N ALA A 671 17.36 25.32 14.76
CA ALA A 671 18.11 24.19 14.25
C ALA A 671 17.23 23.22 13.41
N ASP A 672 15.97 22.96 13.81
CA ASP A 672 15.03 22.21 12.96
C ASP A 672 14.68 22.98 11.67
N ASN A 673 14.58 24.32 11.73
CA ASN A 673 14.39 25.15 10.54
C ASN A 673 15.55 24.99 9.54
N LEU A 674 16.80 25.00 10.03
CA LEU A 674 17.98 24.68 9.20
C LEU A 674 17.86 23.32 8.53
N ARG A 675 17.58 22.26 9.30
CA ARG A 675 17.40 20.91 8.75
C ARG A 675 16.31 20.88 7.66
N LYS A 676 15.16 21.52 7.89
CA LYS A 676 14.06 21.60 6.90
C LYS A 676 14.46 22.34 5.63
N ALA A 677 15.16 23.46 5.75
CA ALA A 677 15.64 24.25 4.62
C ALA A 677 16.59 23.42 3.74
N ILE A 678 17.45 22.59 4.35
CA ILE A 678 18.34 21.68 3.62
C ILE A 678 17.53 20.62 2.85
N SER A 679 16.57 19.96 3.51
CA SER A 679 15.74 18.95 2.87
C SER A 679 14.92 19.49 1.69
N LYS A 680 14.46 20.75 1.74
CA LYS A 680 13.66 21.40 0.68
C LYS A 680 14.48 22.11 -0.40
N LYS A 681 15.82 22.17 -0.27
CA LYS A 681 16.73 22.86 -1.21
C LYS A 681 16.32 24.30 -1.52
N LYS A 682 15.85 25.06 -0.52
CA LYS A 682 15.45 26.47 -0.70
C LYS A 682 16.67 27.39 -0.68
N GLY A 683 17.10 27.84 -1.86
CA GLY A 683 18.35 28.59 -2.03
C GLY A 683 18.49 29.83 -1.13
N GLU A 684 17.48 30.70 -1.10
CA GLU A 684 17.53 31.95 -0.33
C GLU A 684 17.57 31.72 1.19
N GLU A 685 16.73 30.81 1.70
CA GLU A 685 16.65 30.47 3.13
C GLU A 685 17.96 29.83 3.62
N LEU A 686 18.57 28.97 2.80
CA LEU A 686 19.86 28.35 3.10
C LEU A 686 21.01 29.34 3.15
N ALA A 687 21.03 30.34 2.25
CA ALA A 687 22.06 31.38 2.26
C ALA A 687 22.01 32.21 3.55
N ARG A 688 20.81 32.58 4.00
CA ARG A 688 20.60 33.29 5.26
C ARG A 688 21.07 32.46 6.46
N LEU A 689 20.64 31.20 6.55
CA LEU A 689 20.99 30.33 7.68
C LEU A 689 22.47 29.97 7.73
N LYS A 690 23.16 29.92 6.58
CA LYS A 690 24.62 29.78 6.52
C LYS A 690 25.31 30.96 7.22
N ASN A 691 24.91 32.18 6.89
CA ASN A 691 25.49 33.39 7.49
C ASN A 691 25.23 33.44 8.99
N ASP A 692 24.00 33.13 9.41
CA ASP A 692 23.63 33.05 10.83
C ASP A 692 24.48 32.00 11.59
N PHE A 693 24.73 30.85 10.97
CA PHE A 693 25.55 29.78 11.57
C PHE A 693 26.99 30.24 11.79
N ILE A 694 27.60 30.84 10.77
CA ILE A 694 29.00 31.31 10.83
C ILE A 694 29.14 32.42 11.86
N GLN A 695 28.23 33.41 11.87
CA GLN A 695 28.27 34.50 12.84
C GLN A 695 28.06 34.01 14.27
N GLY A 696 27.10 33.11 14.48
CA GLY A 696 26.89 32.48 15.79
C GLY A 696 28.11 31.70 16.28
N ALA A 697 28.80 31.00 15.38
CA ALA A 697 30.04 30.28 15.70
C ALA A 697 31.18 31.24 16.08
N LYS A 698 31.34 32.35 15.35
CA LYS A 698 32.32 33.39 15.71
C LYS A 698 32.03 34.01 17.08
N GLN A 699 30.76 34.28 17.38
CA GLN A 699 30.34 34.79 18.70
C GLN A 699 30.64 33.83 19.85
N LYS A 700 30.60 32.51 19.59
CA LYS A 700 31.00 31.47 20.54
C LYS A 700 32.50 31.22 20.62
N GLY A 701 33.31 31.95 19.85
CA GLY A 701 34.78 31.86 19.88
C GLY A 701 35.37 30.81 18.93
N PHE A 702 34.62 30.30 17.96
CA PHE A 702 35.16 29.41 16.94
C PHE A 702 35.77 30.19 15.77
N GLU A 703 36.82 29.63 15.16
CA GLU A 703 37.39 30.15 13.92
C GLU A 703 36.40 30.07 12.77
N GLU A 704 36.40 31.10 11.92
CA GLU A 704 35.48 31.18 10.78
C GLU A 704 35.68 30.03 9.78
N GLN A 705 36.93 29.62 9.53
CA GLN A 705 37.24 28.48 8.66
C GLN A 705 36.68 27.17 9.19
N LEU A 706 36.78 26.94 10.51
CA LEU A 706 36.19 25.78 11.17
C LEU A 706 34.66 25.80 11.05
N ALA A 707 34.03 26.96 11.28
CA ALA A 707 32.58 27.11 11.15
C ALA A 707 32.08 26.81 9.72
N ILE A 708 32.78 27.32 8.71
CA ILE A 708 32.50 27.03 7.29
C ILE A 708 32.63 25.53 7.02
N HIS A 709 33.73 24.92 7.45
CA HIS A 709 33.97 23.49 7.26
C HIS A 709 32.87 22.62 7.89
N VAL A 710 32.48 22.92 9.13
CA VAL A 710 31.39 22.19 9.80
C VAL A 710 30.06 22.38 9.07
N TYR A 711 29.76 23.60 8.60
CA TYR A 711 28.54 23.85 7.84
C TYR A 711 28.51 23.07 6.51
N GLU A 712 29.64 22.98 5.81
CA GLU A 712 29.77 22.17 4.59
C GLU A 712 29.56 20.68 4.86
N LEU A 713 30.09 20.17 5.97
CA LEU A 713 29.82 18.81 6.42
C LEU A 713 28.34 18.61 6.73
N ILE A 714 27.70 19.55 7.44
CA ILE A 714 26.25 19.51 7.67
C ILE A 714 25.50 19.43 6.34
N MET A 715 25.85 20.24 5.34
CA MET A 715 25.20 20.20 4.02
C MET A 715 25.38 18.86 3.30
N LYS A 716 26.58 18.27 3.38
CA LYS A 716 26.88 16.96 2.81
C LYS A 716 26.02 15.86 3.46
N PHE A 717 25.92 15.86 4.79
CA PHE A 717 25.21 14.82 5.54
C PHE A 717 23.70 15.05 5.66
N ALA A 718 23.23 16.29 5.65
CA ALA A 718 21.81 16.62 5.80
C ALA A 718 20.93 16.13 4.64
N ASN A 719 21.51 15.92 3.45
CA ASN A 719 20.83 15.24 2.34
C ASN A 719 20.45 13.79 2.69
N TYR A 720 21.11 13.20 3.69
CA TYR A 720 21.05 11.78 4.03
C TYR A 720 20.72 11.51 5.51
N GLY A 721 20.71 12.55 6.35
CA GLY A 721 20.49 12.44 7.78
C GLY A 721 19.16 11.77 8.12
N PHE A 722 19.19 10.77 8.99
CA PHE A 722 18.02 9.99 9.36
C PHE A 722 17.39 10.47 10.67
N ASN A 723 16.07 10.33 10.84
CA ASN A 723 15.41 10.68 12.09
C ASN A 723 15.72 9.61 13.15
N ARG A 724 16.45 9.99 14.21
CA ARG A 724 16.88 9.06 15.25
C ARG A 724 15.70 8.51 16.04
N SER A 725 14.72 9.36 16.35
CA SER A 725 13.51 8.98 17.10
C SER A 725 12.79 7.79 16.44
N HIS A 726 12.62 7.84 15.13
CA HIS A 726 12.07 6.76 14.32
C HIS A 726 12.99 5.53 14.29
N SER A 727 14.31 5.73 14.15
CA SER A 727 15.29 4.64 14.12
C SER A 727 15.31 3.85 15.43
N VAL A 728 15.23 4.53 16.58
CA VAL A 728 15.20 3.90 17.91
C VAL A 728 13.93 3.09 18.09
N ALA A 729 12.77 3.65 17.75
CA ALA A 729 11.50 2.95 17.91
C ALA A 729 11.41 1.71 17.01
N TYR A 730 11.82 1.81 15.74
CA TYR A 730 11.80 0.65 14.84
C TYR A 730 12.91 -0.36 15.16
N GLY A 731 14.05 0.11 15.66
CA GLY A 731 15.11 -0.74 16.22
C GLY A 731 14.62 -1.57 17.41
N MET A 732 13.73 -1.02 18.24
CA MET A 732 13.08 -1.74 19.34
C MET A 732 12.22 -2.91 18.83
N ILE A 733 11.42 -2.70 17.78
CA ILE A 733 10.62 -3.79 17.16
C ILE A 733 11.56 -4.87 16.61
N ALA A 734 12.63 -4.48 15.90
CA ALA A 734 13.62 -5.43 15.37
C ALA A 734 14.28 -6.24 16.50
N TYR A 735 14.63 -5.59 17.62
CA TYR A 735 15.20 -6.25 18.79
C TYR A 735 14.19 -7.20 19.46
N GLN A 736 12.93 -6.77 19.64
CA GLN A 736 11.86 -7.60 20.20
C GLN A 736 11.65 -8.89 19.38
N MET A 737 11.59 -8.78 18.06
CA MET A 737 11.48 -9.96 17.19
C MET A 737 12.72 -10.87 17.28
N ALA A 738 13.93 -10.29 17.29
CA ALA A 738 15.16 -11.06 17.47
C ALA A 738 15.20 -11.79 18.82
N TYR A 739 14.73 -11.12 19.88
CA TYR A 739 14.63 -11.69 21.23
C TYR A 739 13.65 -12.86 21.28
N LEU A 740 12.46 -12.71 20.70
CA LEU A 740 11.47 -13.78 20.61
C LEU A 740 11.99 -14.96 19.78
N LYS A 741 12.67 -14.69 18.66
CA LYS A 741 13.29 -15.75 17.85
C LYS A 741 14.45 -16.46 18.57
N ALA A 742 15.20 -15.76 19.41
CA ALA A 742 16.31 -16.34 20.18
C ALA A 742 15.82 -17.17 21.37
N ASN A 743 14.80 -16.69 22.09
CA ASN A 743 14.38 -17.24 23.39
C ASN A 743 13.13 -18.12 23.31
N ALA A 744 12.26 -17.91 22.31
CA ALA A 744 11.01 -18.65 22.11
C ALA A 744 10.79 -19.03 20.63
N PRO A 745 11.74 -19.72 19.98
CA PRO A 745 11.71 -19.96 18.53
C PRO A 745 10.48 -20.73 18.06
N LEU A 746 9.99 -21.69 18.85
CA LEU A 746 8.82 -22.51 18.49
C LEU A 746 7.56 -21.65 18.28
N TYR A 747 7.29 -20.75 19.24
CA TYR A 747 6.19 -19.79 19.17
C TYR A 747 6.40 -18.79 18.03
N PHE A 748 7.62 -18.27 17.90
CA PHE A 748 7.98 -17.32 16.85
C PHE A 748 7.70 -17.87 15.43
N PHE A 749 8.12 -19.10 15.15
CA PHE A 749 7.90 -19.70 13.83
C PHE A 749 6.43 -20.03 13.56
N VAL A 750 5.61 -20.32 14.58
CA VAL A 750 4.16 -20.49 14.38
C VAL A 750 3.52 -19.23 13.82
N SER A 751 3.70 -18.09 14.49
CA SER A 751 3.13 -16.82 14.03
C SER A 751 3.76 -16.33 12.74
N LEU A 752 5.08 -16.50 12.57
CA LEU A 752 5.76 -16.15 11.32
C LEU A 752 5.20 -16.95 10.12
N LEU A 753 5.03 -18.26 10.27
CA LEU A 753 4.48 -19.12 9.22
C LEU A 753 2.99 -18.86 8.97
N ASN A 754 2.19 -18.67 10.02
CA ASN A 754 0.77 -18.31 9.90
C ASN A 754 0.58 -17.05 9.08
N SER A 755 1.42 -16.05 9.32
CA SER A 755 1.32 -14.78 8.62
C SER A 755 1.58 -14.93 7.10
N MET A 756 2.37 -15.93 6.66
CA MET A 756 2.74 -16.16 5.25
C MET A 756 1.90 -17.23 4.54
N ILE A 757 0.80 -17.70 5.14
CA ILE A 757 -0.11 -18.64 4.47
C ILE A 757 -0.55 -18.05 3.11
N GLY A 758 -0.38 -18.84 2.04
CA GLY A 758 -0.61 -18.41 0.65
C GLY A 758 0.64 -17.94 -0.12
N SER A 759 1.78 -17.72 0.55
CA SER A 759 3.05 -17.41 -0.10
C SER A 759 4.00 -18.64 -0.11
N GLU A 760 4.05 -19.35 -1.25
CA GLU A 760 4.85 -20.58 -1.40
C GLU A 760 6.35 -20.35 -1.13
N SER A 761 6.92 -19.25 -1.68
CA SER A 761 8.35 -18.96 -1.57
C SER A 761 8.79 -18.60 -0.15
N LYS A 762 8.02 -17.76 0.54
CA LYS A 762 8.32 -17.34 1.92
C LYS A 762 8.06 -18.45 2.92
N THR A 763 7.01 -19.24 2.72
CA THR A 763 6.74 -20.41 3.56
C THR A 763 7.91 -21.39 3.49
N SER A 764 8.42 -21.70 2.30
CA SER A 764 9.58 -22.58 2.13
C SER A 764 10.85 -22.03 2.82
N GLU A 765 11.12 -20.73 2.67
CA GLU A 765 12.24 -20.06 3.36
C GLU A 765 12.14 -20.20 4.88
N TYR A 766 10.98 -19.94 5.47
CA TYR A 766 10.78 -20.02 6.92
C TYR A 766 10.76 -21.45 7.46
N ILE A 767 10.25 -22.41 6.71
CA ILE A 767 10.33 -23.84 7.06
C ILE A 767 11.79 -24.29 7.09
N PHE A 768 12.60 -23.88 6.13
CA PHE A 768 14.02 -24.20 6.11
C PHE A 768 14.75 -23.61 7.33
N GLU A 769 14.46 -22.37 7.69
CA GLU A 769 15.03 -21.74 8.90
C GLU A 769 14.55 -22.40 10.20
N ALA A 770 13.29 -22.84 10.27
CA ALA A 770 12.79 -23.62 11.40
C ALA A 770 13.53 -24.97 11.52
N LYS A 771 13.71 -25.69 10.41
CA LYS A 771 14.42 -26.98 10.36
C LYS A 771 15.89 -26.85 10.81
N LYS A 772 16.60 -25.78 10.42
CA LYS A 772 17.97 -25.49 10.90
C LYS A 772 18.05 -25.40 12.43
N ARG A 773 16.97 -24.99 13.07
CA ARG A 773 16.84 -24.86 14.53
C ARG A 773 16.28 -26.11 15.21
N GLY A 774 16.20 -27.22 14.49
CA GLY A 774 15.68 -28.50 15.00
C GLY A 774 14.16 -28.53 15.14
N ILE A 775 13.42 -27.56 14.57
CA ILE A 775 11.96 -27.54 14.59
C ILE A 775 11.47 -28.24 13.33
N SER A 776 10.89 -29.43 13.49
CA SER A 776 10.30 -30.18 12.38
C SER A 776 8.87 -29.71 12.10
N ILE A 777 8.48 -29.71 10.83
CA ILE A 777 7.13 -29.41 10.40
C ILE A 777 6.47 -30.71 9.98
N LEU A 778 5.37 -31.05 10.65
CA LEU A 778 4.58 -32.26 10.41
C LEU A 778 3.59 -32.01 9.28
N LEU A 779 3.30 -33.05 8.49
CA LEU A 779 2.26 -33.04 7.46
C LEU A 779 0.89 -32.62 8.03
N PRO A 780 -0.03 -32.08 7.22
CA PRO A 780 -1.38 -31.80 7.68
C PRO A 780 -2.06 -33.07 8.22
N SER A 781 -3.09 -32.91 9.03
CA SER A 781 -3.94 -33.99 9.51
C SER A 781 -5.36 -33.48 9.71
N VAL A 782 -6.36 -34.24 9.26
CA VAL A 782 -7.78 -33.90 9.44
C VAL A 782 -8.16 -33.88 10.92
N ASN A 783 -7.55 -34.73 11.76
CA ASN A 783 -7.83 -34.76 13.20
C ASN A 783 -7.05 -33.73 14.03
N PHE A 784 -5.81 -33.39 13.64
CA PHE A 784 -4.92 -32.59 14.48
C PHE A 784 -4.65 -31.17 13.96
N SER A 785 -4.72 -30.94 12.64
CA SER A 785 -4.49 -29.61 12.06
C SER A 785 -5.61 -28.64 12.40
N GLY A 786 -5.26 -27.35 12.48
CA GLY A 786 -6.20 -26.24 12.58
C GLY A 786 -6.23 -25.39 11.31
N ASN A 787 -6.81 -24.19 11.44
CA ASN A 787 -6.76 -23.16 10.40
C ASN A 787 -5.35 -22.58 10.22
N GLY A 788 -4.59 -22.46 11.31
CA GLY A 788 -3.18 -22.07 11.33
C GLY A 788 -2.27 -23.18 11.85
N TYR A 789 -0.95 -23.00 11.70
CA TYR A 789 0.09 -23.82 12.30
C TYR A 789 -0.14 -23.95 13.80
N ARG A 790 0.07 -25.16 14.32
CA ARG A 790 -0.08 -25.47 15.75
C ARG A 790 1.17 -26.13 16.29
N ILE A 791 1.46 -25.87 17.56
CA ILE A 791 2.56 -26.53 18.27
C ILE A 791 2.11 -27.93 18.67
N GLU A 792 2.89 -28.92 18.27
CA GLU A 792 2.75 -30.31 18.68
C GLU A 792 4.08 -30.79 19.26
N LYS A 793 4.19 -30.77 20.59
CA LYS A 793 5.43 -31.05 21.32
C LYS A 793 6.57 -30.11 20.89
N ARG A 794 7.56 -30.62 20.12
CA ARG A 794 8.71 -29.86 19.61
C ARG A 794 8.62 -29.59 18.09
N SER A 795 7.45 -29.82 17.51
CA SER A 795 7.20 -29.74 16.08
C SER A 795 6.01 -28.83 15.79
N LEU A 796 5.89 -28.40 14.54
CA LEU A 796 4.76 -27.60 14.09
C LEU A 796 3.90 -28.40 13.13
N ARG A 797 2.59 -28.47 13.37
CA ARG A 797 1.63 -29.13 12.49
C ARG A 797 1.21 -28.19 11.36
N PHE A 798 1.31 -28.64 10.11
CA PHE A 798 0.89 -27.87 8.94
C PHE A 798 -0.64 -27.66 8.92
N PRO A 799 -1.15 -26.44 8.64
CA PRO A 799 -2.59 -26.14 8.64
C PRO A 799 -3.33 -26.69 7.43
N LEU A 800 -4.64 -26.91 7.58
CA LEU A 800 -5.51 -27.30 6.46
C LEU A 800 -5.67 -26.16 5.44
N ASN A 801 -5.74 -24.91 5.91
CA ASN A 801 -5.82 -23.72 5.06
C ASN A 801 -4.50 -23.41 4.34
N GLY A 802 -3.40 -24.08 4.71
CA GLY A 802 -2.14 -24.01 3.97
C GLY A 802 -2.16 -24.85 2.68
N ILE A 803 -3.16 -25.71 2.48
CA ILE A 803 -3.27 -26.61 1.34
C ILE A 803 -3.91 -25.88 0.16
N LYS A 804 -3.25 -25.92 -0.99
CA LYS A 804 -3.69 -25.30 -2.24
C LYS A 804 -5.03 -25.89 -2.69
N GLY A 805 -6.00 -25.01 -2.90
CA GLY A 805 -7.37 -25.40 -3.25
C GLY A 805 -8.30 -25.59 -2.06
N ILE A 806 -7.79 -25.51 -0.82
CA ILE A 806 -8.60 -25.47 0.40
C ILE A 806 -8.69 -24.03 0.89
N GLY A 807 -9.85 -23.41 0.76
CA GLY A 807 -10.09 -22.05 1.29
C GLY A 807 -10.53 -22.04 2.76
N ASN A 808 -10.52 -20.85 3.38
CA ASN A 808 -10.98 -20.64 4.77
C ASN A 808 -12.38 -21.21 5.05
N ALA A 809 -13.32 -21.10 4.10
CA ALA A 809 -14.69 -21.59 4.26
C ALA A 809 -14.73 -23.12 4.42
N VAL A 810 -14.07 -23.84 3.51
CA VAL A 810 -13.93 -25.31 3.54
C VAL A 810 -13.21 -25.75 4.81
N CYS A 811 -12.09 -25.10 5.14
CA CYS A 811 -11.36 -25.40 6.37
C CYS A 811 -12.25 -25.24 7.62
N SER A 812 -13.03 -24.16 7.68
CA SER A 812 -13.92 -23.90 8.82
C SER A 812 -15.05 -24.94 8.93
N GLN A 813 -15.60 -25.40 7.82
CA GLN A 813 -16.60 -26.47 7.79
C GLN A 813 -16.03 -27.80 8.32
N ILE A 814 -14.85 -28.21 7.85
CA ILE A 814 -14.17 -29.44 8.31
C ILE A 814 -13.90 -29.39 9.83
N LEU A 815 -13.40 -28.25 10.32
CA LEU A 815 -13.13 -28.06 11.74
C LEU A 815 -14.40 -28.05 12.58
N LYS A 816 -15.47 -27.38 12.11
CA LYS A 816 -16.78 -27.35 12.78
C LYS A 816 -17.33 -28.77 12.92
N GLU A 817 -17.31 -29.53 11.81
CA GLU A 817 -17.77 -30.90 11.77
C GLU A 817 -17.00 -31.79 12.76
N ARG A 818 -15.66 -31.72 12.74
CA ARG A 818 -14.80 -32.43 13.70
C ARG A 818 -15.06 -32.03 15.16
N ASN A 819 -15.29 -30.75 15.43
CA ASN A 819 -15.50 -30.28 16.80
C ASN A 819 -16.90 -30.68 17.32
N SER A 820 -17.91 -30.74 16.46
CA SER A 820 -19.28 -31.14 16.83
C SER A 820 -19.42 -32.64 17.05
N HIS A 821 -18.84 -33.47 16.18
CA HIS A 821 -19.06 -34.94 16.20
C HIS A 821 -17.80 -35.75 16.56
N GLY A 822 -16.74 -35.07 17.00
CA GLY A 822 -15.47 -35.69 17.39
C GLY A 822 -14.53 -36.03 16.23
N LYS A 823 -13.38 -36.62 16.58
CA LYS A 823 -12.33 -37.02 15.64
C LYS A 823 -12.86 -38.04 14.62
N PHE A 824 -12.35 -37.94 13.39
CA PHE A 824 -12.58 -38.94 12.35
C PHE A 824 -11.89 -40.25 12.73
N ARG A 825 -12.67 -41.33 12.76
CA ARG A 825 -12.22 -42.64 13.24
C ARG A 825 -11.40 -43.38 12.19
N ASP A 826 -11.84 -43.30 10.94
CA ASP A 826 -11.19 -43.92 9.79
C ASP A 826 -11.51 -43.16 8.49
N TYR A 827 -10.95 -43.67 7.38
CA TYR A 827 -11.13 -43.12 6.03
C TYR A 827 -12.60 -43.04 5.59
N PHE A 828 -13.42 -44.06 5.92
CA PHE A 828 -14.83 -44.11 5.50
C PHE A 828 -15.69 -43.16 6.32
N ASP A 829 -15.43 -43.05 7.63
CA ASP A 829 -16.05 -42.05 8.51
C ASP A 829 -15.77 -40.63 8.01
N PHE A 830 -14.51 -40.35 7.64
CA PHE A 830 -14.15 -39.08 7.04
C PHE A 830 -14.91 -38.80 5.75
N VAL A 831 -14.88 -39.71 4.76
CA VAL A 831 -15.52 -39.51 3.45
C VAL A 831 -17.03 -39.32 3.59
N ALA A 832 -17.70 -40.13 4.43
CA ALA A 832 -19.14 -40.03 4.67
C ALA A 832 -19.52 -38.66 5.25
N ARG A 833 -18.83 -38.23 6.32
CA ARG A 833 -19.07 -36.95 6.98
C ARG A 833 -18.79 -35.76 6.06
N MET A 834 -17.71 -35.82 5.27
CA MET A 834 -17.39 -34.77 4.31
C MET A 834 -18.42 -34.66 3.17
N SER A 835 -18.97 -35.79 2.70
CA SER A 835 -20.07 -35.78 1.71
C SER A 835 -21.29 -35.07 2.25
N ALA A 836 -21.69 -35.35 3.50
CA ALA A 836 -22.86 -34.74 4.13
C ALA A 836 -22.76 -33.22 4.31
N ILE A 837 -21.56 -32.68 4.53
CA ILE A 837 -21.34 -31.21 4.59
C ILE A 837 -21.00 -30.60 3.21
N HIS A 838 -21.28 -31.30 2.13
CA HIS A 838 -21.10 -30.86 0.73
C HIS A 838 -19.66 -30.53 0.33
N ILE A 839 -18.67 -31.19 0.94
CA ILE A 839 -17.29 -31.10 0.47
C ILE A 839 -17.11 -32.04 -0.73
N GLY A 840 -16.85 -31.45 -1.91
CA GLY A 840 -16.76 -32.21 -3.16
C GLY A 840 -15.55 -33.15 -3.25
N LYS A 841 -15.66 -34.18 -4.11
CA LYS A 841 -14.63 -35.21 -4.39
C LYS A 841 -13.23 -34.62 -4.60
N LYS A 842 -13.12 -33.58 -5.43
CA LYS A 842 -11.83 -32.93 -5.76
C LYS A 842 -11.12 -32.36 -4.52
N THR A 843 -11.87 -31.85 -3.55
CA THR A 843 -11.34 -31.33 -2.29
C THR A 843 -10.80 -32.48 -1.42
N MET A 844 -11.52 -33.61 -1.38
CA MET A 844 -11.05 -34.81 -0.69
C MET A 844 -9.77 -35.39 -1.30
N GLU A 845 -9.69 -35.43 -2.64
CA GLU A 845 -8.46 -35.83 -3.37
C GLU A 845 -7.27 -34.95 -2.98
N ILE A 846 -7.46 -33.63 -2.92
CA ILE A 846 -6.43 -32.68 -2.48
C ILE A 846 -5.99 -32.97 -1.04
N LEU A 847 -6.92 -33.24 -0.12
CA LEU A 847 -6.58 -33.57 1.27
C LEU A 847 -5.80 -34.90 1.38
N ILE A 848 -6.17 -35.90 0.59
CA ILE A 848 -5.45 -37.17 0.50
C ILE A 848 -4.03 -36.93 -0.02
N TYR A 849 -3.86 -36.27 -1.17
CA TYR A 849 -2.55 -36.01 -1.76
C TYR A 849 -1.66 -35.09 -0.92
N ALA A 850 -2.25 -34.18 -0.14
CA ALA A 850 -1.55 -33.34 0.84
C ALA A 850 -1.04 -34.13 2.07
N GLY A 851 -1.49 -35.38 2.27
CA GLY A 851 -1.14 -36.20 3.42
C GLY A 851 -2.00 -35.99 4.65
N ALA A 852 -3.13 -35.27 4.53
CA ALA A 852 -3.99 -34.96 5.66
C ALA A 852 -4.71 -36.20 6.24
N LEU A 853 -4.74 -37.32 5.51
CA LEU A 853 -5.38 -38.57 5.89
C LEU A 853 -4.39 -39.71 6.17
N ASP A 854 -3.07 -39.44 6.14
CA ASP A 854 -2.04 -40.46 6.35
C ASP A 854 -2.14 -41.15 7.72
N GLU A 855 -2.80 -40.49 8.69
CA GLU A 855 -3.07 -41.04 10.03
C GLU A 855 -3.95 -42.30 10.05
N PHE A 856 -4.67 -42.59 8.96
CA PHE A 856 -5.51 -43.79 8.85
C PHE A 856 -4.74 -45.04 8.41
N ASN A 857 -3.42 -44.95 8.20
CA ASN A 857 -2.54 -46.07 7.80
C ASN A 857 -2.93 -46.75 6.48
N ILE A 858 -3.57 -46.03 5.57
CA ILE A 858 -3.83 -46.45 4.18
C ILE A 858 -2.93 -45.60 3.27
N ASN A 859 -2.29 -46.22 2.26
CA ASN A 859 -1.47 -45.44 1.32
C ASN A 859 -2.35 -44.52 0.45
N ARG A 860 -1.80 -43.37 0.00
CA ARG A 860 -2.58 -42.32 -0.66
C ARG A 860 -3.16 -42.81 -1.99
N SER A 861 -2.39 -43.60 -2.75
CA SER A 861 -2.85 -44.20 -4.01
C SER A 861 -4.07 -45.11 -3.83
N SER A 862 -4.10 -45.92 -2.76
CA SER A 862 -5.21 -46.82 -2.44
C SER A 862 -6.43 -46.05 -1.93
N MET A 863 -6.23 -44.97 -1.15
CA MET A 863 -7.34 -44.09 -0.77
C MET A 863 -8.00 -43.47 -2.01
N ILE A 864 -7.22 -42.93 -2.95
CA ILE A 864 -7.75 -42.35 -4.20
C ILE A 864 -8.50 -43.39 -5.02
N ALA A 865 -7.93 -44.59 -5.20
CA ALA A 865 -8.59 -45.67 -5.95
C ALA A 865 -9.93 -46.08 -5.30
N THR A 866 -9.99 -46.09 -3.96
CA THR A 866 -11.17 -46.49 -3.18
C THR A 866 -12.17 -45.33 -2.97
N LEU A 867 -11.87 -44.10 -3.40
CA LEU A 867 -12.69 -42.91 -3.07
C LEU A 867 -14.12 -42.98 -3.60
N GLU A 868 -14.34 -43.52 -4.80
CA GLU A 868 -15.69 -43.68 -5.35
C GLU A 868 -16.54 -44.69 -4.57
N ASP A 869 -15.91 -45.77 -4.10
CA ASP A 869 -16.57 -46.78 -3.26
C ASP A 869 -16.87 -46.22 -1.87
N ALA A 870 -15.95 -45.44 -1.31
CA ALA A 870 -16.15 -44.78 -0.02
C ALA A 870 -17.27 -43.73 -0.05
N LEU A 871 -17.40 -42.97 -1.16
CA LEU A 871 -18.51 -42.03 -1.35
C LEU A 871 -19.85 -42.76 -1.44
N ARG A 872 -19.93 -43.85 -2.22
CA ARG A 872 -21.13 -44.68 -2.32
C ARG A 872 -21.51 -45.28 -0.96
N TYR A 873 -20.53 -45.78 -0.22
CA TYR A 873 -20.74 -46.27 1.13
C TYR A 873 -21.28 -45.19 2.06
N GLY A 874 -20.72 -43.97 2.00
CA GLY A 874 -21.16 -42.83 2.79
C GLY A 874 -22.65 -42.50 2.61
N GLU A 875 -23.18 -42.57 1.39
CA GLU A 875 -24.61 -42.38 1.11
C GLU A 875 -25.47 -43.52 1.66
N LEU A 876 -24.97 -44.77 1.65
CA LEU A 876 -25.72 -45.93 2.16
C LEU A 876 -25.85 -45.96 3.69
N VAL A 877 -24.87 -45.40 4.41
CA VAL A 877 -24.88 -45.35 5.88
C VAL A 877 -25.45 -44.06 6.44
N LYS A 878 -25.83 -43.12 5.56
CA LYS A 878 -26.45 -41.84 5.91
C LYS A 878 -27.90 -42.05 6.30
N ILE A 879 -28.28 -41.54 7.47
CA ILE A 879 -29.66 -41.47 7.94
C ILE A 879 -30.01 -40.00 8.13
N GLU A 880 -31.04 -39.54 7.44
CA GLU A 880 -31.57 -38.19 7.56
C GLU A 880 -32.75 -38.20 8.55
N ASP A 881 -32.58 -37.54 9.70
CA ASP A 881 -33.65 -37.24 10.65
C ASP A 881 -33.97 -35.74 10.59
N ALA A 882 -35.16 -35.33 11.05
CA ALA A 882 -35.78 -34.03 10.76
C ALA A 882 -34.88 -32.80 11.07
N ASP A 883 -33.92 -32.92 12.00
CA ASP A 883 -32.99 -31.86 12.38
C ASP A 883 -31.50 -32.26 12.33
N GLN A 884 -31.14 -33.52 12.02
CA GLN A 884 -29.74 -34.01 12.09
C GLN A 884 -29.42 -35.10 11.05
N ILE A 885 -28.16 -35.10 10.58
CA ILE A 885 -27.61 -36.18 9.76
C ILE A 885 -26.84 -37.13 10.69
N LEU A 886 -27.25 -38.40 10.72
CA LEU A 886 -26.59 -39.46 11.49
C LEU A 886 -25.96 -40.49 10.55
N PHE A 887 -24.88 -41.14 11.00
CA PHE A 887 -24.21 -42.20 10.23
C PHE A 887 -24.24 -43.52 10.99
N ALA A 888 -24.94 -44.51 10.43
CA ALA A 888 -25.01 -45.87 10.94
C ALA A 888 -24.00 -46.76 10.20
N PHE A 889 -22.72 -46.65 10.55
CA PHE A 889 -21.63 -47.42 9.93
C PHE A 889 -21.75 -48.94 10.08
N GLU A 890 -22.66 -49.43 10.91
CA GLU A 890 -22.97 -50.85 11.11
C GLU A 890 -24.08 -51.38 10.19
N LEU A 891 -24.79 -50.49 9.47
CA LEU A 891 -25.93 -50.86 8.61
C LEU A 891 -25.48 -51.70 7.40
N VAL A 892 -24.28 -51.41 6.88
CA VAL A 892 -23.67 -52.08 5.73
C VAL A 892 -22.18 -52.28 6.00
N SER A 893 -21.63 -53.40 5.54
CA SER A 893 -20.18 -53.67 5.60
C SER A 893 -19.38 -52.66 4.79
N LYS A 894 -18.24 -52.22 5.34
CA LYS A 894 -17.31 -51.33 4.63
C LYS A 894 -16.78 -51.99 3.35
N PRO A 895 -16.64 -51.24 2.24
CA PRO A 895 -16.07 -51.79 1.02
C PRO A 895 -14.59 -52.13 1.21
N ALA A 896 -14.11 -53.10 0.44
CA ALA A 896 -12.70 -53.50 0.47
C ALA A 896 -11.81 -52.38 -0.11
N ILE A 897 -10.65 -52.15 0.52
CA ILE A 897 -9.67 -51.17 0.03
C ILE A 897 -9.01 -51.72 -1.24
N ILE A 898 -9.03 -50.94 -2.32
CA ILE A 898 -8.33 -51.25 -3.56
C ILE A 898 -6.83 -51.01 -3.33
N SER A 899 -6.05 -52.09 -3.24
CA SER A 899 -4.60 -52.01 -3.02
C SER A 899 -3.87 -51.56 -4.27
N VAL A 900 -3.27 -50.38 -4.22
CA VAL A 900 -2.43 -49.82 -5.28
C VAL A 900 -1.02 -49.60 -4.73
N LYS A 901 0.00 -50.05 -5.49
CA LYS A 901 1.40 -49.80 -5.14
C LYS A 901 1.71 -48.31 -5.30
N GLU A 902 2.27 -47.71 -4.26
CA GLU A 902 2.58 -46.29 -4.23
C GLU A 902 4.01 -46.02 -4.74
N HIS A 903 4.15 -45.09 -5.67
CA HIS A 903 5.44 -44.64 -6.18
C HIS A 903 5.87 -43.33 -5.50
N ARG A 904 7.03 -43.34 -4.83
CA ARG A 904 7.49 -42.22 -4.00
C ARG A 904 7.72 -40.93 -4.80
N SER A 905 8.21 -41.03 -6.03
CA SER A 905 8.41 -39.88 -6.93
C SER A 905 7.09 -39.17 -7.26
N MET A 906 6.05 -39.93 -7.59
CA MET A 906 4.71 -39.42 -7.87
C MET A 906 4.07 -38.78 -6.63
N LEU A 907 4.22 -39.40 -5.46
CA LEU A 907 3.68 -38.89 -4.20
C LEU A 907 4.28 -37.53 -3.83
N VAL A 908 5.60 -37.40 -3.94
CA VAL A 908 6.33 -36.17 -3.64
C VAL A 908 5.97 -35.05 -4.63
N GLU A 909 5.74 -35.37 -5.90
CA GLU A 909 5.22 -34.40 -6.87
C GLU A 909 3.79 -33.97 -6.55
N LYS A 910 2.89 -34.91 -6.23
CA LYS A 910 1.50 -34.61 -5.86
C LYS A 910 1.40 -33.81 -4.57
N GLU A 911 2.25 -34.10 -3.59
CA GLU A 911 2.38 -33.30 -2.37
C GLU A 911 2.79 -31.87 -2.71
N LYS A 912 3.80 -31.66 -3.57
CA LYS A 912 4.19 -30.32 -4.02
C LYS A 912 3.08 -29.61 -4.79
N GLU A 913 2.29 -30.30 -5.59
CA GLU A 913 1.13 -29.71 -6.27
C GLU A 913 0.09 -29.19 -5.25
N CYS A 914 -0.12 -29.93 -4.15
CA CYS A 914 -1.10 -29.59 -3.11
C CYS A 914 -0.56 -28.59 -2.06
N LEU A 915 0.71 -28.64 -1.70
CA LEU A 915 1.30 -27.77 -0.67
C LEU A 915 2.06 -26.57 -1.27
N GLY A 916 2.43 -26.64 -2.55
CA GLY A 916 3.26 -25.64 -3.26
C GLY A 916 4.77 -25.86 -3.09
N PHE A 917 5.20 -26.64 -2.11
CA PHE A 917 6.60 -26.95 -1.82
C PHE A 917 6.75 -28.35 -1.22
N TYR A 918 7.98 -28.85 -1.09
CA TYR A 918 8.25 -30.15 -0.50
C TYR A 918 8.31 -30.06 1.03
N LEU A 919 7.38 -30.74 1.70
CA LEU A 919 7.36 -30.81 3.17
C LEU A 919 8.07 -32.09 3.64
N SER A 920 7.77 -33.21 2.98
CA SER A 920 8.47 -34.48 3.08
C SER A 920 9.90 -34.41 2.53
N SER A 921 10.76 -35.32 2.99
CA SER A 921 12.17 -35.38 2.56
C SER A 921 12.28 -35.65 1.06
N HIS A 922 12.78 -34.67 0.31
CA HIS A 922 13.03 -34.79 -1.12
C HIS A 922 14.10 -35.86 -1.38
N PRO A 923 14.01 -36.62 -2.49
CA PRO A 923 15.10 -37.51 -2.93
C PRO A 923 16.50 -36.87 -2.93
N ILE A 924 16.61 -35.57 -3.25
CA ILE A 924 17.88 -34.83 -3.21
C ILE A 924 18.45 -34.73 -1.80
N GLU A 925 17.62 -34.60 -0.78
CA GLU A 925 18.10 -34.52 0.61
C GLU A 925 18.78 -35.84 1.02
N LEU A 926 18.22 -36.97 0.58
CA LEU A 926 18.80 -38.31 0.80
C LEU A 926 20.08 -38.50 -0.02
N LEU A 927 20.06 -38.12 -1.30
CA LEU A 927 21.26 -38.15 -2.16
C LEU A 927 22.37 -37.27 -1.59
N ARG A 928 22.04 -36.10 -1.04
CA ARG A 928 23.01 -35.21 -0.40
C ARG A 928 23.63 -35.84 0.84
N LYS A 929 22.82 -36.47 1.69
CA LYS A 929 23.32 -37.22 2.86
C LYS A 929 24.22 -38.40 2.45
N ARG A 930 23.88 -39.12 1.36
CA ARG A 930 24.67 -40.25 0.84
C ARG A 930 26.00 -39.81 0.21
N MET A 931 26.02 -38.73 -0.58
CA MET A 931 27.21 -38.30 -1.32
C MET A 931 28.18 -37.47 -0.48
N ASN A 932 27.71 -36.41 0.19
CA ASN A 932 28.52 -35.57 1.08
C ASN A 932 27.64 -34.59 1.87
N ALA A 933 27.64 -34.71 3.20
CA ALA A 933 26.88 -33.86 4.11
C ALA A 933 27.28 -32.36 4.08
N GLN A 934 28.42 -32.01 3.49
CA GLN A 934 28.91 -30.62 3.39
C GLN A 934 28.38 -29.85 2.16
N LEU A 935 27.64 -30.49 1.25
CA LEU A 935 27.06 -29.79 0.11
C LEU A 935 25.95 -28.86 0.56
N ALA A 936 26.07 -27.56 0.24
CA ALA A 936 25.08 -26.58 0.64
C ALA A 936 23.79 -26.72 -0.20
N PRO A 937 22.60 -26.56 0.41
CA PRO A 937 21.35 -26.46 -0.35
C PRO A 937 21.31 -25.16 -1.17
N LEU A 938 20.55 -25.15 -2.26
CA LEU A 938 20.48 -24.04 -3.21
C LEU A 938 20.06 -22.73 -2.55
N ILE A 939 19.18 -22.76 -1.55
CA ILE A 939 18.78 -21.55 -0.81
C ILE A 939 19.98 -20.85 -0.15
N ALA A 940 20.98 -21.61 0.31
CA ALA A 940 22.21 -21.06 0.89
C ALA A 940 23.18 -20.52 -0.18
N LEU A 941 23.08 -21.03 -1.42
CA LEU A 941 23.95 -20.66 -2.54
C LEU A 941 23.46 -19.45 -3.32
N LYS A 942 22.18 -19.06 -3.22
CA LYS A 942 21.60 -17.90 -3.93
C LYS A 942 22.41 -16.61 -3.77
N ALA A 943 22.90 -16.38 -2.55
CA ALA A 943 23.63 -15.18 -2.17
C ALA A 943 25.16 -15.32 -2.29
N GLN A 944 25.67 -16.54 -2.51
CA GLN A 944 27.09 -16.75 -2.68
C GLN A 944 27.54 -16.26 -4.06
N ARG A 945 28.76 -15.72 -4.13
CA ARG A 945 29.44 -15.37 -5.37
C ARG A 945 30.72 -16.17 -5.48
N GLY A 946 31.06 -16.57 -6.70
CA GLY A 946 32.24 -17.39 -6.98
C GLY A 946 31.91 -18.86 -7.19
N TYR A 947 32.90 -19.72 -6.95
CA TYR A 947 32.82 -21.14 -7.26
C TYR A 947 31.96 -21.91 -6.25
N VAL A 948 31.03 -22.73 -6.74
CA VAL A 948 30.07 -23.47 -5.92
C VAL A 948 29.93 -24.91 -6.40
N ARG A 949 29.51 -25.78 -5.47
CA ARG A 949 29.23 -27.20 -5.69
C ARG A 949 27.89 -27.55 -5.06
N PHE A 950 27.00 -28.19 -5.83
CA PHE A 950 25.67 -28.55 -5.32
C PHE A 950 25.02 -29.69 -6.10
N LEU A 951 23.97 -30.23 -5.49
CA LEU A 951 23.08 -31.22 -6.10
C LEU A 951 21.79 -30.54 -6.53
N CYS A 952 21.28 -30.91 -7.70
CA CYS A 952 20.01 -30.41 -8.20
C CYS A 952 19.33 -31.41 -9.12
N MET A 953 18.01 -31.28 -9.23
CA MET A 953 17.16 -31.96 -10.21
C MET A 953 16.83 -30.98 -11.31
N ILE A 954 16.86 -31.43 -12.56
CA ILE A 954 16.46 -30.61 -13.70
C ILE A 954 14.93 -30.52 -13.75
N GLU A 955 14.37 -29.31 -13.70
CA GLU A 955 12.93 -29.07 -13.88
C GLU A 955 12.59 -28.76 -15.34
N ARG A 956 13.42 -27.96 -16.01
CA ARG A 956 13.17 -27.50 -17.38
C ARG A 956 14.47 -27.22 -18.11
N VAL A 957 14.51 -27.48 -19.41
CA VAL A 957 15.66 -27.16 -20.27
C VAL A 957 15.19 -26.38 -21.48
N LYS A 958 15.92 -25.31 -21.82
CA LYS A 958 15.68 -24.51 -23.02
C LYS A 958 16.97 -24.42 -23.82
N GLN A 959 16.94 -24.97 -25.03
CA GLN A 959 18.03 -24.87 -25.99
C GLN A 959 18.13 -23.44 -26.54
N HIS A 960 19.35 -23.00 -26.80
CA HIS A 960 19.64 -21.69 -27.35
C HIS A 960 20.82 -21.78 -28.31
N ARG A 961 20.81 -20.98 -29.38
CA ARG A 961 21.92 -20.89 -30.33
C ARG A 961 22.78 -19.67 -30.00
N THR A 962 24.08 -19.85 -29.85
CA THR A 962 25.03 -18.74 -29.63
C THR A 962 25.16 -17.89 -30.89
N LYS A 963 25.75 -16.69 -30.77
CA LYS A 963 26.02 -15.81 -31.93
C LYS A 963 26.89 -16.49 -33.01
N ASN A 964 27.69 -17.47 -32.61
CA ASN A 964 28.60 -18.22 -33.48
C ASN A 964 27.93 -19.51 -34.03
N GLY A 965 26.63 -19.72 -33.82
CA GLY A 965 25.88 -20.87 -34.35
C GLY A 965 25.91 -22.14 -33.48
N ALA A 966 26.81 -22.24 -32.50
CA ALA A 966 26.90 -23.39 -31.59
C ALA A 966 25.71 -23.48 -30.64
N LEU A 967 25.25 -24.69 -30.33
CA LEU A 967 24.12 -24.96 -29.43
C LEU A 967 24.57 -24.90 -27.97
N MET A 968 23.77 -24.25 -27.13
CA MET A 968 23.93 -24.19 -25.67
C MET A 968 22.56 -24.41 -25.00
N ALA A 969 22.53 -24.56 -23.68
CA ALA A 969 21.27 -24.71 -22.95
C ALA A 969 21.21 -23.85 -21.68
N PHE A 970 20.02 -23.31 -21.43
CA PHE A 970 19.62 -22.77 -20.13
C PHE A 970 18.71 -23.79 -19.46
N ALA A 971 19.14 -24.38 -18.36
CA ALA A 971 18.34 -25.31 -17.58
C ALA A 971 17.89 -24.66 -16.27
N VAL A 972 16.65 -24.86 -15.88
CA VAL A 972 16.17 -24.56 -14.52
C VAL A 972 16.35 -25.83 -13.72
N SER A 973 17.13 -25.75 -12.65
CA SER A 973 17.28 -26.84 -11.70
C SER A 973 16.77 -26.45 -10.32
N ALA A 974 16.43 -27.45 -9.52
CA ALA A 974 15.85 -27.26 -8.20
C ALA A 974 16.42 -28.27 -7.21
N ASP A 975 16.37 -27.92 -5.94
CA ASP A 975 16.50 -28.83 -4.81
C ASP A 975 15.27 -28.67 -3.88
N GLU A 976 15.31 -29.25 -2.69
CA GLU A 976 14.20 -29.16 -1.74
C GLU A 976 13.98 -27.75 -1.16
N THR A 977 14.88 -26.82 -1.42
CA THR A 977 14.87 -25.47 -0.83
C THR A 977 14.66 -24.36 -1.86
N SER A 978 15.11 -24.53 -3.11
CA SER A 978 15.08 -23.47 -4.11
C SER A 978 15.29 -23.92 -5.55
N LYS A 979 15.21 -22.94 -6.45
CA LYS A 979 15.53 -23.09 -7.88
C LYS A 979 16.73 -22.22 -8.25
N ILE A 980 17.51 -22.68 -9.22
CA ILE A 980 18.64 -21.97 -9.81
C ILE A 980 18.67 -22.18 -11.33
N ASP A 981 19.05 -21.15 -12.08
CA ASP A 981 19.25 -21.21 -13.52
C ASP A 981 20.69 -21.67 -13.82
N LEU A 982 20.83 -22.80 -14.49
CA LEU A 982 22.08 -23.33 -14.99
C LEU A 982 22.33 -22.82 -16.42
N VAL A 983 23.51 -22.27 -16.65
CA VAL A 983 24.00 -21.90 -17.98
C VAL A 983 24.99 -22.95 -18.44
N CYS A 984 24.56 -23.83 -19.36
CA CYS A 984 25.39 -24.87 -19.96
C CYS A 984 25.94 -24.34 -21.29
N MET A 985 27.22 -23.98 -21.30
CA MET A 985 27.93 -23.56 -22.52
C MET A 985 28.04 -24.72 -23.53
N PRO A 986 28.30 -24.44 -24.83
CA PRO A 986 28.27 -25.48 -25.87
C PRO A 986 29.09 -26.73 -25.56
N ASN A 987 30.30 -26.56 -25.03
CA ASN A 987 31.17 -27.65 -24.61
C ASN A 987 30.58 -28.55 -23.51
N ILE A 988 29.78 -28.00 -22.60
CA ILE A 988 29.08 -28.78 -21.57
C ILE A 988 27.81 -29.39 -22.16
N TYR A 989 27.09 -28.63 -22.98
CA TYR A 989 25.83 -29.08 -23.56
C TYR A 989 26.04 -30.27 -24.49
N GLU A 990 27.03 -30.24 -25.37
CA GLU A 990 27.36 -31.34 -26.30
C GLU A 990 27.55 -32.68 -25.58
N ILE A 991 28.24 -32.67 -24.42
CA ILE A 991 28.53 -33.88 -23.64
C ILE A 991 27.27 -34.43 -22.94
N TYR A 992 26.40 -33.57 -22.41
CA TYR A 992 25.31 -33.99 -21.51
C TYR A 992 23.90 -33.81 -22.10
N HIS A 993 23.75 -33.40 -23.37
CA HIS A 993 22.45 -33.05 -23.96
C HIS A 993 21.40 -34.15 -23.86
N GLU A 994 21.77 -35.42 -24.02
CA GLU A 994 20.85 -36.57 -23.91
C GLU A 994 20.37 -36.81 -22.48
N LYS A 995 21.23 -36.54 -21.48
CA LYS A 995 20.94 -36.77 -20.06
C LYS A 995 20.31 -35.54 -19.39
N LEU A 996 20.40 -34.37 -20.01
CA LEU A 996 19.86 -33.11 -19.50
C LEU A 996 18.34 -33.02 -19.77
N VAL A 997 17.57 -33.89 -19.12
CA VAL A 997 16.11 -33.98 -19.24
C VAL A 997 15.44 -33.80 -17.88
N ARG A 998 14.16 -33.42 -17.89
CA ARG A 998 13.38 -33.19 -16.66
C ARG A 998 13.40 -34.44 -15.77
N GLY A 999 13.57 -34.23 -14.45
CA GLY A 999 13.55 -35.27 -13.43
C GLY A 999 14.89 -35.96 -13.17
N LYS A 1000 15.94 -35.68 -13.95
CA LYS A 1000 17.28 -36.23 -13.71
C LYS A 1000 18.06 -35.41 -12.69
N TYR A 1001 18.83 -36.11 -11.85
CA TYR A 1001 19.68 -35.52 -10.82
C TYR A 1001 21.11 -35.32 -11.31
N PHE A 1002 21.69 -34.20 -10.92
CA PHE A 1002 23.05 -33.83 -11.27
C PHE A 1002 23.80 -33.26 -10.08
N TYR A 1003 25.08 -33.62 -10.00
CA TYR A 1003 26.09 -32.88 -9.26
C TYR A 1003 26.69 -31.80 -10.17
N ILE A 1004 26.64 -30.55 -9.72
CA ILE A 1004 27.07 -29.37 -10.47
C ILE A 1004 28.28 -28.75 -9.80
N GLU A 1005 29.32 -28.46 -10.58
CA GLU A 1005 30.38 -27.53 -10.21
C GLU A 1005 30.35 -26.34 -11.16
N GLY A 1006 30.30 -25.12 -10.62
CA GLY A 1006 30.12 -23.93 -11.44
C GLY A 1006 30.42 -22.63 -10.70
N VAL A 1007 30.19 -21.51 -11.38
CA VAL A 1007 30.43 -20.17 -10.85
C VAL A 1007 29.12 -19.39 -10.83
N ILE A 1008 28.75 -18.87 -9.66
CA ILE A 1008 27.63 -17.94 -9.50
C ILE A 1008 28.18 -16.52 -9.61
N ASP A 1009 27.91 -15.86 -10.73
CA ASP A 1009 28.24 -14.45 -11.00
C ASP A 1009 27.01 -13.54 -10.82
N LYS A 1010 25.81 -14.08 -11.06
CA LYS A 1010 24.51 -13.41 -10.92
C LYS A 1010 23.60 -14.18 -9.96
N GLU A 1011 22.72 -13.45 -9.30
CA GLU A 1011 21.76 -14.03 -8.37
C GLU A 1011 20.86 -15.06 -9.07
N ASN A 1012 20.71 -16.23 -8.45
CA ASN A 1012 19.97 -17.38 -9.00
C ASN A 1012 20.47 -17.90 -10.36
N SER A 1013 21.71 -17.61 -10.77
CA SER A 1013 22.28 -18.16 -12.00
C SER A 1013 23.68 -18.71 -11.76
N CYS A 1014 23.94 -19.93 -12.26
CA CYS A 1014 25.21 -20.62 -12.17
C CYS A 1014 25.74 -20.92 -13.58
N LEU A 1015 26.93 -20.41 -13.89
CA LEU A 1015 27.69 -20.83 -15.06
C LEU A 1015 28.31 -22.20 -14.79
N VAL A 1016 27.80 -23.21 -15.47
CA VAL A 1016 28.23 -24.59 -15.25
C VAL A 1016 29.63 -24.81 -15.82
N LYS A 1017 30.53 -25.33 -14.99
CA LYS A 1017 31.89 -25.73 -15.38
C LYS A 1017 32.02 -27.25 -15.53
N LYS A 1018 31.28 -28.01 -14.72
CA LYS A 1018 31.23 -29.47 -14.78
C LYS A 1018 29.85 -29.95 -14.31
N MET A 1019 29.34 -30.99 -14.96
CA MET A 1019 28.12 -31.70 -14.54
C MET A 1019 28.43 -33.18 -14.40
N THR A 1020 27.82 -33.85 -13.43
CA THR A 1020 27.91 -35.30 -13.29
C THR A 1020 26.51 -35.84 -13.03
N PRO A 1021 25.94 -36.65 -13.95
CA PRO A 1021 24.63 -37.26 -13.72
C PRO A 1021 24.71 -38.24 -12.55
N ILE A 1022 23.63 -38.32 -11.78
CA ILE A 1022 23.49 -39.25 -10.67
C ILE A 1022 22.44 -40.28 -11.09
N GLU A 1023 22.83 -41.55 -11.10
CA GLU A 1023 21.91 -42.66 -11.36
C GLU A 1023 21.15 -42.97 -10.07
N ASP A 1024 19.83 -42.88 -10.14
CA ASP A 1024 18.93 -43.22 -9.03
C ASP A 1024 18.76 -44.75 -9.06
N GLU A 1025 19.48 -45.48 -8.23
CA GLU A 1025 19.40 -46.96 -8.17
C GLU A 1025 18.11 -47.48 -7.52
N GLU A 1026 17.21 -46.59 -7.06
CA GLU A 1026 15.89 -46.94 -6.51
C GLU A 1026 14.78 -46.15 -7.22
N ALA A 1027 14.46 -46.53 -8.46
CA ALA A 1027 13.26 -46.10 -9.19
C ALA A 1027 12.09 -47.07 -8.99
#